data_AF-A0AAV8BT67-F1
#
_entry.id   AF-A0AAV8BT67-F1
#
_cell.length_a   1.000
_cell.length_b   1.000
_cell.length_c   1.000
_cell.angle_alpha   90.00
_cell.angle_beta   90.00
_cell.angle_gamma   90.00
#
_symmetry.space_group_name_H-M   'P 1'
#
loop_
_entity.id
_entity.type
_entity.pdbx_description
1 polymer ?
#
loop_
_entity_poly.entity_id
_entity_poly.type
_entity_poly.pdbx_seq_one_letter_code
_entity_poly.pdbx_strand_id
1 'polypeptide(L)'
;MSGSNSGSGELSPREHVEKIRRDRFFIGRKEKNPLAEDMHQAVNYLSEELYSKDVHFLMELIQNAEDNEYPSGVAPSLEFVLTSEDITATGATSTLLIFNNEKGFSPANIESICRVGKSTKKGQRCRGYIGEKGIGFKSVFLVSSQPHIFSNGYQIKFNEEPSSGSGIGYIVPEWVDKIQTLFDLKHIYGSNNTLPTTIIVLPLKDPKIGTVRKELSEIHPEILLFLSKIRKLSVREIRHNASQKSALTEVSILSETDYKTRKDLDAESYTIHLDLEESGNQEQCTYFMWKQKFPIKPKCRVKKREEMEQWTIVLAFPLGQRLGGAHAPGIYAFLPTEMVTNFPFIIQADFLLASSRETILHDNPWNKGILDCVPSAFVNALSALVKSTSDASALSVPLKFKFLPIQASPLQLLESVRLSIKDKVLEEYIIPCESYTQKRMFCKPGDVGRLNSSFSGILFEAQRSGLDLQKISSHGPYVLSSCFETGEFDNILAFLGIRYMNWKWYARCLEESDLVMKATEEVYMKLLCFLADNWQRLNISMQHIPILKYENLDGERAASSISRAADGSLRLCIVSCEDHISWLINSNHELGSISGRLFMPLDTQKCLKAFPKRAKVMNWLQNCGRIEVLTVYNYGCEISRALQNRRLAIVFAHFLYHSQEKGYLDDQSIRHLCALMPIIDNHGSLITKRTKVLVPARCSKWFSLMGSNPWRSENYIELSGDYGQSSSFAGNHTPENKILAFIQTQIGAADVPYIYPPNANCQVFHSPLTQENALLLLQWIRNMMSGGAALPSCFLNCVKNGSWIKTSVGYNSPKESFFCTEECTSLLQIGYGMVS
;
A
#
# COMPACT_ATOMS: atom_id res chain seq x y z
N MET A 1 74.11 -12.53 -62.93
CA MET A 1 73.35 -11.67 -62.01
C MET A 1 71.91 -12.22 -62.00
N SER A 2 71.53 -13.29 -61.31
CA SER A 2 71.62 -13.62 -59.88
C SER A 2 71.17 -12.48 -58.97
N GLY A 3 69.85 -12.40 -58.77
CA GLY A 3 69.20 -11.62 -57.73
C GLY A 3 68.15 -12.51 -57.06
N SER A 4 68.60 -13.27 -56.06
CA SER A 4 67.81 -14.06 -55.13
C SER A 4 66.82 -13.18 -54.37
N ASN A 5 65.52 -13.46 -54.50
CA ASN A 5 64.52 -12.91 -53.60
C ASN A 5 64.13 -14.01 -52.60
N SER A 6 64.85 -14.03 -51.47
CA SER A 6 64.53 -14.80 -50.27
C SER A 6 63.31 -14.15 -49.58
N GLY A 7 62.11 -14.68 -49.82
CA GLY A 7 60.90 -14.39 -49.07
C GLY A 7 60.44 -15.65 -48.34
N SER A 8 60.50 -15.60 -47.00
CA SER A 8 60.10 -16.61 -46.00
C SER A 8 59.12 -17.69 -46.48
N GLY A 9 59.61 -18.93 -46.62
CA GLY A 9 58.77 -20.10 -46.87
C GLY A 9 57.96 -20.47 -45.63
N GLU A 10 56.71 -20.04 -45.58
CA GLU A 10 55.73 -20.64 -44.66
C GLU A 10 55.45 -22.08 -45.10
N LEU A 11 55.67 -23.03 -44.20
CA LEU A 11 55.35 -24.44 -44.44
C LEU A 11 53.85 -24.58 -44.71
N SER A 12 53.47 -25.37 -45.70
CA SER A 12 52.07 -25.75 -45.86
C SER A 12 51.55 -26.47 -44.60
N PRO A 13 50.24 -26.45 -44.32
CA PRO A 13 49.68 -27.14 -43.15
C PRO A 13 50.11 -28.61 -43.02
N ARG A 14 50.18 -29.35 -44.15
CA ARG A 14 50.65 -30.74 -44.18
C ARG A 14 52.12 -30.87 -43.83
N GLU A 15 52.98 -30.06 -44.44
CA GLU A 15 54.42 -30.06 -44.14
C GLU A 15 54.69 -29.68 -42.68
N HIS A 16 53.90 -28.77 -42.12
CA HIS A 16 53.98 -28.40 -40.71
C HIS A 16 53.61 -29.58 -39.79
N VAL A 17 52.53 -30.31 -40.09
CA VAL A 17 52.14 -31.51 -39.32
C VAL A 17 53.22 -32.59 -39.40
N GLU A 18 53.77 -32.87 -40.58
CA GLU A 18 54.86 -33.83 -40.75
C GLU A 18 56.14 -33.38 -40.03
N LYS A 19 56.42 -32.07 -40.00
CA LYS A 19 57.50 -31.52 -39.18
C LYS A 19 57.27 -31.79 -37.69
N ILE A 20 56.06 -31.59 -37.16
CA ILE A 20 55.74 -31.92 -35.75
C ILE A 20 55.95 -33.43 -35.50
N ARG A 21 55.42 -34.30 -36.36
CA ARG A 21 55.55 -35.76 -36.25
C ARG A 21 57.01 -36.20 -36.21
N ARG A 22 57.82 -35.69 -37.13
CA ARG A 22 59.26 -35.97 -37.21
C ARG A 22 60.01 -35.39 -36.02
N ASP A 23 59.84 -34.10 -35.74
CA ASP A 23 60.74 -33.39 -34.84
C ASP A 23 60.45 -33.63 -33.37
N ARG A 24 59.18 -33.85 -33.04
CA ARG A 24 58.74 -34.02 -31.66
C ARG A 24 58.48 -35.46 -31.27
N PHE A 25 57.89 -36.23 -32.18
CA PHE A 25 57.48 -37.61 -31.91
C PHE A 25 58.43 -38.64 -32.53
N PHE A 26 59.48 -38.18 -33.22
CA PHE A 26 60.54 -38.97 -33.83
C PHE A 26 60.02 -39.96 -34.90
N ILE A 27 58.82 -39.70 -35.43
CA ILE A 27 58.21 -40.53 -36.46
C ILE A 27 58.96 -40.30 -37.77
N GLY A 28 59.45 -41.38 -38.39
CA GLY A 28 60.27 -41.30 -39.60
C GLY A 28 61.74 -40.94 -39.36
N ARG A 29 62.18 -40.85 -38.09
CA ARG A 29 63.61 -40.81 -37.71
C ARG A 29 64.14 -42.23 -37.49
N LYS A 30 65.46 -42.41 -37.55
CA LYS A 30 66.11 -43.70 -37.19
C LYS A 30 66.10 -43.96 -35.68
N GLU A 31 66.03 -42.91 -34.88
CA GLU A 31 66.04 -42.95 -33.42
C GLU A 31 64.61 -43.07 -32.87
N LYS A 32 64.41 -43.87 -31.82
CA LYS A 32 63.16 -43.90 -31.06
C LYS A 32 63.14 -42.78 -30.03
N ASN A 33 61.97 -42.20 -29.78
CA ASN A 33 61.82 -41.19 -28.72
C ASN A 33 62.01 -41.86 -27.35
N PRO A 34 63.05 -41.49 -26.58
CA PRO A 34 63.35 -42.13 -25.29
C PRO A 34 62.30 -41.82 -24.20
N LEU A 35 61.50 -40.76 -24.37
CA LEU A 35 60.46 -40.35 -23.43
C LEU A 35 59.05 -40.79 -23.87
N ALA A 36 58.94 -41.65 -24.90
CA ALA A 36 57.65 -42.01 -25.46
C ALA A 36 56.71 -42.65 -24.43
N GLU A 37 57.22 -43.60 -23.65
CA GLU A 37 56.45 -44.31 -22.62
C GLU A 37 56.00 -43.37 -21.49
N ASP A 38 56.92 -42.57 -20.94
CA ASP A 38 56.62 -41.56 -19.92
C ASP A 38 55.59 -40.53 -20.41
N MET A 39 55.72 -40.07 -21.66
CA MET A 39 54.77 -39.13 -22.25
C MET A 39 53.39 -39.75 -22.45
N HIS A 40 53.33 -41.01 -22.91
CA HIS A 40 52.06 -41.70 -23.08
C HIS A 40 51.37 -41.92 -21.74
N GLN A 41 52.10 -42.43 -20.73
CA GLN A 41 51.57 -42.65 -19.39
C GLN A 41 51.11 -41.33 -18.76
N ALA A 42 51.90 -40.25 -18.86
CA ALA A 42 51.52 -38.95 -18.32
C ALA A 42 50.22 -38.42 -18.96
N VAL A 43 50.03 -38.58 -20.27
CA VAL A 43 48.78 -38.16 -20.92
C VAL A 43 47.63 -39.08 -20.55
N ASN A 44 47.85 -40.39 -20.45
CA ASN A 44 46.81 -41.35 -20.06
C ASN A 44 46.32 -41.06 -18.64
N TYR A 45 47.23 -40.96 -17.67
CA TYR A 45 46.89 -40.60 -16.28
C TYR A 45 46.21 -39.24 -16.18
N LEU A 46 46.68 -38.21 -16.89
CA LEU A 46 46.02 -36.91 -16.92
C LEU A 46 44.62 -36.99 -17.56
N SER A 47 44.40 -37.88 -18.53
CA SER A 47 43.11 -38.06 -19.18
C SER A 47 42.13 -38.89 -18.34
N GLU A 48 42.62 -39.76 -17.45
CA GLU A 48 41.81 -40.56 -16.53
C GLU A 48 41.53 -39.85 -15.18
N GLU A 49 42.55 -39.29 -14.51
CA GLU A 49 42.39 -38.69 -13.16
C GLU A 49 41.70 -37.32 -13.17
N LEU A 50 41.86 -36.52 -14.22
CA LEU A 50 41.25 -35.18 -14.27
C LEU A 50 39.76 -35.21 -14.64
N TYR A 51 39.26 -36.35 -15.08
CA TYR A 51 37.99 -36.45 -15.78
C TYR A 51 37.18 -37.68 -15.34
N SER A 52 36.89 -37.76 -14.04
CA SER A 52 36.06 -38.82 -13.45
C SER A 52 34.55 -38.69 -13.76
N LYS A 53 34.13 -37.63 -14.48
CA LYS A 53 32.75 -37.41 -14.91
C LYS A 53 32.71 -36.90 -16.36
N ASP A 54 31.69 -37.37 -17.08
CA ASP A 54 31.49 -37.10 -18.52
C ASP A 54 31.21 -35.62 -18.84
N VAL A 55 30.74 -34.83 -17.86
CA VAL A 55 30.24 -33.44 -17.96
C VAL A 55 31.30 -32.39 -18.34
N HIS A 56 32.58 -32.76 -18.38
CA HIS A 56 33.67 -31.79 -18.55
C HIS A 56 33.94 -31.38 -19.99
N PHE A 57 33.73 -32.27 -20.96
CA PHE A 57 34.26 -32.02 -22.30
C PHE A 57 33.53 -30.87 -23.02
N LEU A 58 32.21 -30.77 -22.84
CA LEU A 58 31.39 -29.74 -23.48
C LEU A 58 31.79 -28.34 -23.01
N MET A 59 31.95 -28.16 -21.69
CA MET A 59 32.38 -26.89 -21.10
C MET A 59 33.78 -26.49 -21.58
N GLU A 60 34.72 -27.42 -21.71
CA GLU A 60 36.06 -27.15 -22.24
C GLU A 60 36.02 -26.75 -23.73
N LEU A 61 35.13 -27.34 -24.55
CA LEU A 61 34.92 -26.94 -25.94
C LEU A 61 34.36 -25.52 -26.05
N ILE A 62 33.39 -25.17 -25.20
CA ILE A 62 32.83 -23.81 -25.14
C ILE A 62 33.92 -22.80 -24.71
N GLN A 63 34.74 -23.13 -23.71
CA GLN A 63 35.88 -22.28 -23.31
C GLN A 63 36.89 -22.11 -24.45
N ASN A 64 37.19 -23.17 -25.19
CA ASN A 64 38.10 -23.09 -26.32
C ASN A 64 37.55 -22.13 -27.38
N ALA A 65 36.26 -22.22 -27.70
CA ALA A 65 35.59 -21.30 -28.62
C ALA A 65 35.57 -19.86 -28.10
N GLU A 66 35.31 -19.63 -26.81
CA GLU A 66 35.36 -18.31 -26.20
C GLU A 66 36.77 -17.69 -26.24
N ASP A 67 37.80 -18.51 -26.09
CA ASP A 67 39.19 -18.06 -26.16
C ASP A 67 39.67 -17.76 -27.59
N ASN A 68 38.96 -18.21 -28.63
CA ASN A 68 39.34 -18.02 -30.03
C ASN A 68 39.27 -16.56 -30.48
N GLU A 69 39.86 -16.29 -31.65
CA GLU A 69 39.78 -14.98 -32.31
C GLU A 69 38.76 -15.02 -33.44
N TYR A 70 37.93 -13.97 -33.53
CA TYR A 70 36.88 -13.87 -34.54
C TYR A 70 37.17 -12.74 -35.53
N PRO A 71 36.75 -12.87 -36.80
CA PRO A 71 36.82 -11.79 -37.77
C PRO A 71 36.00 -10.57 -37.32
N SER A 72 36.43 -9.37 -37.70
CA SER A 72 35.69 -8.13 -37.42
C SER A 72 34.35 -8.12 -38.18
N GLY A 73 33.27 -7.72 -37.50
CA GLY A 73 31.93 -7.61 -38.10
C GLY A 73 31.15 -8.92 -38.21
N VAL A 74 31.69 -10.05 -37.70
CA VAL A 74 30.98 -11.33 -37.61
C VAL A 74 30.55 -11.57 -36.17
N ALA A 75 29.31 -12.01 -35.96
CA ALA A 75 28.83 -12.43 -34.64
C ALA A 75 29.44 -13.81 -34.29
N PRO A 76 30.27 -13.91 -33.23
CA PRO A 76 30.88 -15.19 -32.84
C PRO A 76 29.82 -16.23 -32.46
N SER A 77 29.88 -17.41 -33.08
CA SER A 77 28.92 -18.48 -32.89
C SER A 77 29.57 -19.84 -32.73
N LEU A 78 28.95 -20.69 -31.91
CA LEU A 78 29.33 -22.07 -31.70
C LEU A 78 28.11 -22.97 -31.89
N GLU A 79 28.23 -23.98 -32.74
CA GLU A 79 27.15 -24.92 -33.04
C GLU A 79 27.59 -26.36 -32.78
N PHE A 80 26.76 -27.11 -32.08
CA PHE A 80 26.90 -28.55 -31.85
C PHE A 80 25.87 -29.30 -32.67
N VAL A 81 26.30 -30.25 -33.49
CA VAL A 81 25.40 -31.09 -34.31
C VAL A 81 25.65 -32.56 -34.01
N LEU A 82 24.66 -33.25 -33.45
CA LEU A 82 24.68 -34.69 -33.25
C LEU A 82 23.99 -35.38 -34.45
N THR A 83 24.70 -36.28 -35.13
CA THR A 83 24.20 -37.03 -36.29
C THR A 83 24.46 -38.52 -36.13
N SER A 84 23.61 -39.35 -36.74
CA SER A 84 23.81 -40.80 -36.86
C SER A 84 24.73 -41.20 -38.03
N GLU A 85 25.20 -40.24 -38.83
CA GLU A 85 26.11 -40.50 -39.95
C GLU A 85 27.55 -40.69 -39.46
N ASP A 86 28.25 -41.71 -39.98
CA ASP A 86 29.70 -41.88 -39.77
C ASP A 86 30.49 -41.16 -40.88
N ILE A 87 30.83 -39.91 -40.60
CA ILE A 87 31.54 -39.00 -41.52
C ILE A 87 33.04 -39.34 -41.58
N THR A 88 33.53 -40.17 -40.65
CA THR A 88 34.95 -40.47 -40.46
C THR A 88 35.35 -41.86 -40.96
N ALA A 89 34.37 -42.70 -41.33
CA ALA A 89 34.54 -44.11 -41.68
C ALA A 89 35.28 -44.90 -40.59
N THR A 90 34.97 -44.60 -39.33
CA THR A 90 35.55 -45.25 -38.13
C THR A 90 34.67 -46.38 -37.60
N GLY A 91 33.45 -46.52 -38.12
CA GLY A 91 32.43 -47.46 -37.64
C GLY A 91 31.56 -46.89 -36.51
N ALA A 92 31.64 -45.59 -36.22
CA ALA A 92 30.88 -44.96 -35.15
C ALA A 92 29.37 -44.91 -35.48
N THR A 93 28.53 -45.27 -34.51
CA THR A 93 27.06 -45.22 -34.69
C THR A 93 26.48 -43.80 -34.56
N SER A 94 27.26 -42.85 -34.03
CA SER A 94 26.90 -41.44 -33.96
C SER A 94 28.15 -40.57 -33.96
N THR A 95 28.05 -39.39 -34.57
CA THR A 95 29.12 -38.41 -34.66
C THR A 95 28.65 -37.08 -34.09
N LEU A 96 29.46 -36.46 -33.23
CA LEU A 96 29.27 -35.08 -32.77
C LEU A 96 30.15 -34.15 -33.58
N LEU A 97 29.53 -33.15 -34.20
CA LEU A 97 30.17 -32.08 -34.95
C LEU A 97 30.14 -30.80 -34.14
N ILE A 98 31.25 -30.07 -34.14
CA ILE A 98 31.37 -28.76 -33.52
C ILE A 98 31.83 -27.78 -34.58
N PHE A 99 31.01 -26.78 -34.85
CA PHE A 99 31.28 -25.75 -35.83
C PHE A 99 31.54 -24.42 -35.13
N ASN A 100 32.65 -23.77 -35.46
CA ASN A 100 33.01 -22.47 -34.91
C ASN A 100 33.49 -21.51 -36.02
N ASN A 101 32.89 -20.32 -36.08
CA ASN A 101 33.14 -19.31 -37.11
C ASN A 101 34.32 -18.38 -36.77
N GLU A 102 35.29 -18.89 -36.02
CA GLU A 102 36.53 -18.17 -35.69
C GLU A 102 37.43 -17.96 -36.92
N LYS A 103 38.56 -17.27 -36.74
CA LYS A 103 39.58 -17.08 -37.80
C LYS A 103 40.28 -18.39 -38.21
N GLY A 104 40.19 -19.43 -37.38
CA GLY A 104 40.82 -20.73 -37.60
C GLY A 104 42.15 -20.89 -36.88
N PHE A 105 42.64 -22.13 -36.85
CA PHE A 105 43.84 -22.51 -36.10
C PHE A 105 45.11 -22.01 -36.79
N SER A 106 45.95 -21.34 -36.01
CA SER A 106 47.31 -20.99 -36.37
C SER A 106 48.26 -22.18 -36.17
N PRO A 107 49.48 -22.16 -36.78
CA PRO A 107 50.52 -23.14 -36.47
C PRO A 107 50.77 -23.31 -34.95
N ALA A 108 50.75 -22.20 -34.20
CA ALA A 108 50.93 -22.22 -32.75
C ALA A 108 49.79 -22.95 -32.02
N ASN A 109 48.55 -22.88 -32.51
CA ASN A 109 47.43 -23.64 -31.94
C ASN A 109 47.65 -25.15 -32.13
N ILE A 110 48.04 -25.58 -33.33
CA ILE A 110 48.33 -26.99 -33.65
C ILE A 110 49.47 -27.51 -32.77
N GLU A 111 50.56 -26.75 -32.67
CA GLU A 111 51.66 -27.10 -31.77
C GLU A 111 51.21 -27.23 -30.31
N SER A 112 50.38 -26.30 -29.83
CA SER A 112 49.88 -26.30 -28.45
C SER A 112 48.99 -27.51 -28.17
N ILE A 113 48.13 -27.91 -29.11
CA ILE A 113 47.29 -29.11 -28.98
C ILE A 113 48.16 -30.37 -28.92
N CYS A 114 49.31 -30.39 -29.60
CA CYS A 114 50.24 -31.52 -29.51
C CYS A 114 51.07 -31.54 -28.22
N ARG A 115 50.91 -30.55 -27.30
CA ARG A 115 51.63 -30.48 -26.00
C ARG A 115 50.83 -31.06 -24.84
N VAL A 116 51.56 -31.46 -23.80
CA VAL A 116 51.04 -31.93 -22.51
C VAL A 116 51.40 -30.87 -21.46
N GLY A 117 50.42 -30.31 -20.76
CA GLY A 117 50.64 -29.44 -19.59
C GLY A 117 51.25 -28.04 -19.85
N LYS A 118 51.47 -27.63 -21.11
CA LYS A 118 51.89 -26.27 -21.50
C LYS A 118 50.85 -25.61 -22.40
N SER A 119 50.03 -24.73 -21.80
CA SER A 119 49.10 -23.84 -22.52
C SER A 119 49.80 -22.58 -23.00
N THR A 120 49.49 -22.11 -24.21
CA THR A 120 49.86 -20.78 -24.71
C THR A 120 49.16 -19.64 -23.96
N LYS A 121 48.10 -19.96 -23.19
CA LYS A 121 47.20 -19.00 -22.52
C LYS A 121 47.51 -18.80 -21.02
N LYS A 122 48.53 -19.48 -20.48
CA LYS A 122 48.89 -19.43 -19.05
C LYS A 122 49.32 -18.00 -18.66
N GLY A 123 48.68 -17.42 -17.64
CA GLY A 123 48.99 -16.07 -17.13
C GLY A 123 48.35 -14.91 -17.91
N GLN A 124 47.44 -15.18 -18.85
CA GLN A 124 46.78 -14.14 -19.67
C GLN A 124 45.33 -13.85 -19.25
N ARG A 125 44.96 -14.13 -18.00
CA ARG A 125 43.58 -13.92 -17.51
C ARG A 125 43.11 -12.48 -17.57
N CYS A 126 44.02 -11.51 -17.39
CA CYS A 126 43.71 -10.09 -17.55
C CYS A 126 43.25 -9.73 -18.99
N ARG A 127 43.49 -10.60 -19.98
CA ARG A 127 43.04 -10.45 -21.38
C ARG A 127 41.76 -11.25 -21.70
N GLY A 128 41.11 -11.84 -20.70
CA GLY A 128 39.84 -12.55 -20.85
C GLY A 128 39.94 -14.05 -21.17
N TYR A 129 41.13 -14.64 -21.15
CA TYR A 129 41.29 -16.09 -21.39
C TYR A 129 40.82 -16.93 -20.20
N ILE A 130 39.97 -17.93 -20.46
CA ILE A 130 39.38 -18.80 -19.42
C ILE A 130 40.26 -20.05 -19.19
N GLY A 131 40.86 -20.62 -20.25
CA GLY A 131 41.61 -21.89 -20.21
C GLY A 131 43.07 -21.79 -19.72
N GLU A 132 43.41 -22.45 -18.60
CA GLU A 132 44.76 -22.31 -17.97
C GLU A 132 45.66 -23.55 -18.09
N LYS A 133 45.10 -24.76 -18.23
CA LYS A 133 45.83 -26.01 -17.94
C LYS A 133 46.50 -26.67 -19.16
N GLY A 134 46.11 -26.31 -20.38
CA GLY A 134 46.71 -26.87 -21.62
C GLY A 134 46.36 -28.34 -21.86
N ILE A 135 45.28 -28.81 -21.25
CA ILE A 135 44.73 -30.18 -21.32
C ILE A 135 43.27 -30.20 -21.76
N GLY A 136 42.62 -29.03 -21.88
CA GLY A 136 41.17 -28.91 -22.11
C GLY A 136 40.68 -29.65 -23.34
N PHE A 137 41.40 -29.55 -24.47
CA PHE A 137 41.03 -30.33 -25.68
C PHE A 137 41.07 -31.85 -25.45
N LYS A 138 41.84 -32.36 -24.47
CA LYS A 138 42.03 -33.81 -24.29
C LYS A 138 40.81 -34.46 -23.64
N SER A 139 39.92 -33.69 -23.04
CA SER A 139 38.64 -34.20 -22.54
C SER A 139 37.76 -34.79 -23.65
N VAL A 140 37.97 -34.43 -24.92
CA VAL A 140 37.20 -35.04 -26.03
C VAL A 140 37.46 -36.54 -26.16
N PHE A 141 38.59 -37.05 -25.64
CA PHE A 141 38.90 -38.47 -25.65
C PHE A 141 38.02 -39.31 -24.70
N LEU A 142 37.32 -38.67 -23.76
CA LEU A 142 36.30 -39.33 -22.94
C LEU A 142 35.14 -39.85 -23.80
N VAL A 143 34.83 -39.12 -24.86
CA VAL A 143 33.66 -39.39 -25.73
C VAL A 143 34.05 -39.89 -27.11
N SER A 144 35.29 -39.72 -27.56
CA SER A 144 35.75 -40.12 -28.89
C SER A 144 37.19 -40.64 -28.89
N SER A 145 37.44 -41.83 -29.45
CA SER A 145 38.81 -42.36 -29.58
C SER A 145 39.61 -41.69 -30.70
N GLN A 146 38.94 -41.03 -31.65
CA GLN A 146 39.57 -40.49 -32.86
C GLN A 146 39.02 -39.10 -33.22
N PRO A 147 39.32 -38.05 -32.41
CA PRO A 147 38.88 -36.69 -32.73
C PRO A 147 39.61 -36.16 -33.98
N HIS A 148 38.85 -35.55 -34.89
CA HIS A 148 39.36 -34.89 -36.09
C HIS A 148 39.18 -33.37 -36.00
N ILE A 149 40.11 -32.63 -36.58
CA ILE A 149 40.10 -31.16 -36.65
C ILE A 149 40.36 -30.72 -38.09
N PHE A 150 39.44 -29.94 -38.61
CA PHE A 150 39.54 -29.26 -39.89
C PHE A 150 39.54 -27.77 -39.63
N SER A 151 40.65 -27.08 -39.91
CA SER A 151 40.74 -25.64 -39.69
C SER A 151 41.86 -25.01 -40.50
N ASN A 152 41.56 -23.93 -41.23
CA ASN A 152 42.54 -23.15 -42.00
C ASN A 152 43.51 -24.00 -42.85
N GLY A 153 42.98 -25.00 -43.55
CA GLY A 153 43.76 -25.92 -44.39
C GLY A 153 44.41 -27.10 -43.64
N TYR A 154 44.45 -27.11 -42.31
CA TYR A 154 44.78 -28.31 -41.54
C TYR A 154 43.64 -29.33 -41.62
N GLN A 155 44.00 -30.59 -41.87
CA GLN A 155 43.09 -31.73 -41.87
C GLN A 155 43.76 -32.85 -41.07
N ILE A 156 43.55 -32.83 -39.76
CA ILE A 156 44.28 -33.70 -38.84
C ILE A 156 43.33 -34.52 -37.97
N LYS A 157 43.79 -35.69 -37.57
CA LYS A 157 43.17 -36.50 -36.53
C LYS A 157 44.17 -36.85 -35.44
N PHE A 158 43.65 -37.19 -34.27
CA PHE A 158 44.42 -37.79 -33.19
C PHE A 158 43.82 -39.16 -32.86
N ASN A 159 44.61 -40.05 -32.30
CA ASN A 159 44.16 -41.38 -31.86
C ASN A 159 44.44 -41.56 -30.37
N GLU A 160 43.51 -42.15 -29.64
CA GLU A 160 43.68 -42.58 -28.24
C GLU A 160 44.77 -43.66 -28.14
N GLU A 161 44.70 -44.65 -29.02
CA GLU A 161 45.69 -45.72 -29.18
C GLU A 161 47.09 -45.17 -29.58
N PRO A 162 48.17 -45.73 -29.02
CA PRO A 162 49.54 -45.37 -29.40
C PRO A 162 49.81 -45.53 -30.89
N SER A 163 50.42 -44.51 -31.51
CA SER A 163 50.84 -44.65 -32.91
C SER A 163 51.98 -45.68 -33.04
N SER A 164 51.93 -46.51 -34.08
CA SER A 164 52.95 -47.55 -34.33
C SER A 164 54.36 -46.99 -34.55
N GLY A 165 54.48 -45.71 -34.93
CA GLY A 165 55.77 -45.05 -35.17
C GLY A 165 56.39 -44.38 -33.93
N SER A 166 55.58 -43.88 -32.99
CA SER A 166 56.08 -43.16 -31.81
C SER A 166 55.83 -43.85 -30.47
N GLY A 167 54.89 -44.81 -30.40
CA GLY A 167 54.44 -45.38 -29.13
C GLY A 167 53.63 -44.42 -28.26
N ILE A 168 53.15 -43.30 -28.82
CA ILE A 168 52.43 -42.24 -28.10
C ILE A 168 51.04 -42.04 -28.73
N GLY A 169 49.99 -42.03 -27.90
CA GLY A 169 48.61 -41.66 -28.28
C GLY A 169 48.24 -40.22 -27.87
N TYR A 170 46.99 -39.82 -28.07
CA TYR A 170 46.32 -38.56 -27.68
C TYR A 170 46.83 -37.23 -28.28
N ILE A 171 48.14 -37.11 -28.48
CA ILE A 171 48.82 -35.84 -28.81
C ILE A 171 49.56 -35.86 -30.15
N VAL A 172 49.61 -37.02 -30.81
CA VAL A 172 50.27 -37.19 -32.10
C VAL A 172 49.28 -36.82 -33.22
N PRO A 173 49.51 -35.75 -33.99
CA PRO A 173 48.64 -35.41 -35.11
C PRO A 173 48.92 -36.32 -36.30
N GLU A 174 47.89 -36.78 -36.99
CA GLU A 174 47.94 -37.54 -38.24
C GLU A 174 47.19 -36.81 -39.33
N TRP A 175 47.75 -36.74 -40.54
CA TRP A 175 47.07 -36.14 -41.68
C TRP A 175 45.93 -37.02 -42.19
N VAL A 176 44.82 -36.41 -42.59
CA VAL A 176 43.66 -37.09 -43.17
C VAL A 176 43.64 -36.85 -44.68
N ASP A 177 43.90 -37.90 -45.48
CA ASP A 177 43.95 -37.78 -46.96
C ASP A 177 42.57 -37.87 -47.63
N LYS A 178 41.54 -38.41 -46.95
CA LYS A 178 40.22 -38.65 -47.55
C LYS A 178 39.37 -37.37 -47.59
N ILE A 179 39.03 -36.93 -48.81
CA ILE A 179 38.23 -35.71 -49.08
C ILE A 179 36.72 -35.92 -48.81
N GLN A 180 36.21 -37.16 -48.80
CA GLN A 180 34.78 -37.46 -48.62
C GLN A 180 34.17 -36.79 -47.38
N THR A 181 34.91 -36.74 -46.27
CA THR A 181 34.50 -36.08 -45.03
C THR A 181 34.11 -34.61 -45.23
N LEU A 182 34.75 -33.86 -46.12
CA LEU A 182 34.40 -32.44 -46.36
C LEU A 182 33.09 -32.27 -47.14
N PHE A 183 32.76 -33.21 -48.04
CA PHE A 183 31.50 -33.22 -48.77
C PHE A 183 30.33 -33.52 -47.83
N ASP A 184 30.49 -34.54 -46.99
CA ASP A 184 29.48 -34.96 -46.01
C ASP A 184 29.24 -33.84 -44.97
N LEU A 185 30.30 -33.20 -44.48
CA LEU A 185 30.18 -32.02 -43.60
C LEU A 185 29.38 -30.89 -44.23
N LYS A 186 29.58 -30.61 -45.52
CA LYS A 186 28.84 -29.57 -46.24
C LYS A 186 27.37 -29.95 -46.42
N HIS A 187 27.08 -31.22 -46.68
CA HIS A 187 25.72 -31.73 -46.76
C HIS A 187 24.98 -31.57 -45.42
N ILE A 188 25.63 -31.96 -44.32
CA ILE A 188 25.06 -31.90 -42.96
C ILE A 188 24.84 -30.47 -42.48
N TYR A 189 25.80 -29.57 -42.74
CA TYR A 189 25.68 -28.16 -42.34
C TYR A 189 24.65 -27.38 -43.19
N GLY A 190 24.45 -27.84 -44.42
CA GLY A 190 23.53 -27.27 -45.41
C GLY A 190 24.27 -26.92 -46.69
N SER A 191 23.88 -27.57 -47.79
CA SER A 191 24.60 -27.50 -49.08
C SER A 191 24.80 -26.09 -49.64
N ASN A 192 23.93 -25.15 -49.26
CA ASN A 192 23.98 -23.74 -49.67
C ASN A 192 24.77 -22.83 -48.72
N ASN A 193 25.20 -23.33 -47.57
CA ASN A 193 25.93 -22.57 -46.56
C ASN A 193 27.44 -22.74 -46.75
N THR A 194 28.19 -21.69 -46.42
CA THR A 194 29.66 -21.79 -46.29
C THR A 194 29.98 -22.45 -44.96
N LEU A 195 30.82 -23.48 -44.98
CA LEU A 195 31.27 -24.15 -43.77
C LEU A 195 32.04 -23.19 -42.87
N PRO A 196 31.83 -23.24 -41.55
CA PRO A 196 32.63 -22.50 -40.59
C PRO A 196 34.11 -22.89 -40.65
N THR A 197 34.99 -21.94 -40.33
CA THR A 197 36.43 -22.09 -40.54
C THR A 197 37.04 -23.21 -39.71
N THR A 198 36.57 -23.42 -38.47
CA THR A 198 37.00 -24.52 -37.62
C THR A 198 35.85 -25.51 -37.43
N ILE A 199 36.14 -26.78 -37.73
CA ILE A 199 35.24 -27.92 -37.55
C ILE A 199 35.97 -28.99 -36.75
N ILE A 200 35.38 -29.41 -35.64
CA ILE A 200 35.84 -30.56 -34.86
C ILE A 200 34.84 -31.68 -35.06
N VAL A 201 35.32 -32.88 -35.41
CA VAL A 201 34.49 -34.06 -35.65
C VAL A 201 34.87 -35.12 -34.63
N LEU A 202 33.89 -35.53 -33.83
CA LEU A 202 34.07 -36.49 -32.75
C LEU A 202 33.22 -37.74 -33.05
N PRO A 203 33.79 -38.80 -33.66
CA PRO A 203 33.13 -40.10 -33.73
C PRO A 203 32.96 -40.65 -32.31
N LEU A 204 31.71 -40.80 -31.87
CA LEU A 204 31.40 -41.08 -30.47
C LEU A 204 31.62 -42.56 -30.13
N LYS A 205 32.12 -42.82 -28.91
CA LYS A 205 32.11 -44.14 -28.29
C LYS A 205 30.66 -44.53 -27.99
N ASP A 206 30.20 -45.71 -28.45
CA ASP A 206 28.80 -46.15 -28.29
C ASP A 206 28.24 -45.99 -26.86
N PRO A 207 28.97 -46.36 -25.78
CA PRO A 207 28.49 -46.20 -24.42
C PRO A 207 28.26 -44.75 -23.97
N LYS A 208 28.85 -43.77 -24.66
CA LYS A 208 28.84 -42.34 -24.28
C LYS A 208 27.80 -41.52 -25.03
N ILE A 209 27.17 -42.05 -26.07
CA ILE A 209 26.19 -41.33 -26.90
C ILE A 209 25.02 -40.79 -26.05
N GLY A 210 24.49 -41.62 -25.15
CA GLY A 210 23.41 -41.22 -24.25
C GLY A 210 23.81 -40.07 -23.33
N THR A 211 25.03 -40.10 -22.80
CA THR A 211 25.57 -39.05 -21.93
C THR A 211 25.76 -37.74 -22.68
N VAL A 212 26.38 -37.78 -23.87
CA VAL A 212 26.57 -36.60 -24.74
C VAL A 212 25.23 -35.96 -25.10
N ARG A 213 24.23 -36.76 -25.47
CA ARG A 213 22.88 -36.25 -25.77
C ARG A 213 22.27 -35.54 -24.57
N LYS A 214 22.37 -36.14 -23.38
CA LYS A 214 21.87 -35.55 -22.14
C LYS A 214 22.54 -34.21 -21.85
N GLU A 215 23.87 -34.14 -21.94
CA GLU A 215 24.62 -32.91 -21.67
C GLU A 215 24.29 -31.77 -22.65
N LEU A 216 24.15 -32.09 -23.94
CA LEU A 216 23.74 -31.12 -24.95
C LEU A 216 22.33 -30.56 -24.67
N SER A 217 21.43 -31.39 -24.12
CA SER A 217 20.07 -30.95 -23.74
C SER A 217 20.03 -30.14 -22.43
N GLU A 218 21.06 -30.24 -21.58
CA GLU A 218 21.15 -29.57 -20.28
C GLU A 218 21.92 -28.23 -20.35
N ILE A 219 22.33 -27.79 -21.55
CA ILE A 219 23.01 -26.49 -21.72
C ILE A 219 22.09 -25.36 -21.28
N HIS A 220 22.46 -24.68 -20.20
CA HIS A 220 21.72 -23.53 -19.70
C HIS A 220 21.85 -22.33 -20.65
N PRO A 221 20.73 -21.71 -21.09
CA PRO A 221 20.76 -20.56 -21.99
C PRO A 221 21.57 -19.37 -21.46
N GLU A 222 21.56 -19.18 -20.14
CA GLU A 222 22.25 -18.09 -19.44
C GLU A 222 23.79 -18.19 -19.47
N ILE A 223 24.36 -19.27 -20.03
CA ILE A 223 25.79 -19.39 -20.29
C ILE A 223 26.34 -18.18 -21.06
N LEU A 224 25.57 -17.65 -22.02
CA LEU A 224 25.98 -16.51 -22.84
C LEU A 224 26.08 -15.19 -22.05
N LEU A 225 25.42 -15.06 -20.90
CA LEU A 225 25.42 -13.81 -20.11
C LEU A 225 26.83 -13.42 -19.61
N PHE A 226 27.73 -14.40 -19.52
CA PHE A 226 29.05 -14.23 -18.91
C PHE A 226 30.21 -14.58 -19.84
N LEU A 227 29.90 -14.95 -21.09
CA LEU A 227 30.88 -15.04 -22.17
C LEU A 227 31.10 -13.65 -22.77
N SER A 228 32.34 -13.34 -23.11
CA SER A 228 32.73 -12.03 -23.63
C SER A 228 32.72 -11.96 -25.15
N LYS A 229 32.88 -13.10 -25.84
CA LYS A 229 32.95 -13.16 -27.31
C LYS A 229 31.77 -13.90 -27.92
N ILE A 230 31.49 -15.13 -27.48
CA ILE A 230 30.40 -15.93 -28.05
C ILE A 230 29.07 -15.23 -27.85
N ARG A 231 28.35 -14.96 -28.96
CA ARG A 231 27.04 -14.31 -28.96
C ARG A 231 25.90 -15.26 -29.29
N LYS A 232 26.19 -16.42 -29.87
CA LYS A 232 25.21 -17.42 -30.31
C LYS A 232 25.72 -18.83 -30.06
N LEU A 233 24.86 -19.66 -29.48
CA LEU A 233 25.11 -21.07 -29.19
C LEU A 233 23.93 -21.90 -29.70
N SER A 234 24.17 -22.90 -30.54
CA SER A 234 23.10 -23.77 -31.03
C SER A 234 23.44 -25.25 -30.89
N VAL A 235 22.41 -26.06 -30.68
CA VAL A 235 22.45 -27.51 -30.58
C VAL A 235 21.42 -28.08 -31.54
N ARG A 236 21.84 -28.99 -32.42
CA ARG A 236 20.98 -29.65 -33.39
C ARG A 236 21.17 -31.17 -33.32
N GLU A 237 20.07 -31.92 -33.29
CA GLU A 237 20.11 -33.37 -33.49
C GLU A 237 19.47 -33.74 -34.83
N ILE A 238 20.23 -34.43 -35.68
CA ILE A 238 19.80 -34.90 -37.01
C ILE A 238 19.50 -36.40 -36.91
N ARG A 239 18.26 -36.79 -37.23
CA ARG A 239 17.79 -38.19 -37.25
C ARG A 239 17.39 -38.58 -38.67
N HIS A 240 17.76 -39.79 -39.12
CA HIS A 240 17.46 -40.26 -40.48
C HIS A 240 15.96 -40.47 -40.80
N ASN A 241 15.08 -40.55 -39.80
CA ASN A 241 13.66 -40.77 -40.05
C ASN A 241 12.93 -39.46 -40.36
N ALA A 242 12.56 -39.28 -41.64
CA ALA A 242 11.89 -38.10 -42.21
C ALA A 242 10.54 -37.69 -41.55
N SER A 243 10.02 -38.47 -40.59
CA SER A 243 8.79 -38.21 -39.85
C SER A 243 9.00 -37.52 -38.49
N GLN A 244 10.24 -37.35 -38.01
CA GLN A 244 10.55 -36.62 -36.78
C GLN A 244 11.30 -35.32 -37.10
N LYS A 245 10.75 -34.17 -36.67
CA LYS A 245 11.44 -32.88 -36.75
C LYS A 245 12.78 -32.95 -35.99
N SER A 246 13.85 -32.41 -36.58
CA SER A 246 15.13 -32.22 -35.89
C SER A 246 14.91 -31.32 -34.67
N ALA A 247 15.33 -31.78 -33.48
CA ALA A 247 15.36 -30.93 -32.30
C ALA A 247 16.46 -29.88 -32.51
N LEU A 248 16.05 -28.61 -32.53
CA LEU A 248 16.95 -27.45 -32.58
C LEU A 248 16.71 -26.63 -31.33
N THR A 249 17.79 -26.40 -30.59
CA THR A 249 17.83 -25.47 -29.46
C THR A 249 18.88 -24.43 -29.80
N GLU A 250 18.46 -23.18 -29.94
CA GLU A 250 19.34 -22.05 -30.26
C GLU A 250 19.19 -20.98 -29.19
N VAL A 251 20.32 -20.49 -28.70
CA VAL A 251 20.41 -19.41 -27.72
C VAL A 251 21.23 -18.29 -28.33
N SER A 252 20.73 -17.06 -28.28
CA SER A 252 21.44 -15.91 -28.80
C SER A 252 21.23 -14.63 -27.99
N ILE A 253 22.22 -13.75 -28.01
CA ILE A 253 22.12 -12.39 -27.50
C ILE A 253 21.55 -11.51 -28.61
N LEU A 254 20.32 -11.02 -28.44
CA LEU A 254 19.67 -10.14 -29.41
C LEU A 254 20.27 -8.73 -29.39
N SER A 255 20.48 -8.19 -28.19
CA SER A 255 21.02 -6.84 -28.00
C SER A 255 21.56 -6.62 -26.59
N GLU A 256 22.45 -5.63 -26.50
CA GLU A 256 22.97 -5.07 -25.25
C GLU A 256 22.70 -3.56 -25.22
N THR A 257 21.98 -3.10 -24.20
CA THR A 257 21.46 -1.73 -24.12
C THR A 257 21.68 -1.11 -22.74
N ASP A 258 21.30 0.16 -22.57
CA ASP A 258 21.27 0.88 -21.29
C ASP A 258 22.59 0.93 -20.51
N TYR A 259 23.72 0.95 -21.22
CA TYR A 259 25.03 0.97 -20.60
C TYR A 259 25.26 2.25 -19.77
N LYS A 260 25.57 2.08 -18.49
CA LYS A 260 25.83 3.17 -17.53
C LYS A 260 27.05 2.85 -16.69
N THR A 261 27.94 3.82 -16.52
CA THR A 261 29.14 3.68 -15.69
C THR A 261 29.04 4.57 -14.45
N ARG A 262 29.39 4.01 -13.29
CA ARG A 262 29.49 4.72 -12.00
C ARG A 262 30.92 4.66 -11.49
N LYS A 263 31.67 5.73 -11.76
CA LYS A 263 33.11 5.82 -11.45
C LYS A 263 33.40 5.79 -9.95
N ASP A 264 32.48 6.31 -9.14
CA ASP A 264 32.55 6.33 -7.67
C ASP A 264 32.56 4.92 -7.05
N LEU A 265 31.91 3.96 -7.71
CA LEU A 265 31.77 2.58 -7.24
C LEU A 265 32.63 1.57 -8.00
N ASP A 266 33.39 2.02 -9.03
CA ASP A 266 34.04 1.17 -10.03
C ASP A 266 33.07 0.10 -10.58
N ALA A 267 31.87 0.58 -10.97
CA ALA A 267 30.76 -0.26 -11.40
C ALA A 267 30.18 0.16 -12.74
N GLU A 268 29.67 -0.80 -13.49
CA GLU A 268 28.99 -0.65 -14.76
C GLU A 268 27.69 -1.47 -14.74
N SER A 269 26.63 -0.95 -15.36
CA SER A 269 25.35 -1.63 -15.51
C SER A 269 24.87 -1.57 -16.94
N TYR A 270 24.24 -2.64 -17.42
CA TYR A 270 23.74 -2.77 -18.78
C TYR A 270 22.62 -3.82 -18.83
N THR A 271 21.84 -3.83 -19.90
CA THR A 271 20.73 -4.77 -20.08
C THR A 271 21.07 -5.73 -21.21
N ILE A 272 20.89 -7.03 -21.01
CA ILE A 272 21.01 -8.07 -22.05
C ILE A 272 19.64 -8.63 -22.37
N HIS A 273 19.31 -8.73 -23.65
CA HIS A 273 18.13 -9.45 -24.14
C HIS A 273 18.56 -10.81 -24.70
N LEU A 274 18.17 -11.88 -24.01
CA LEU A 274 18.50 -13.27 -24.35
C LEU A 274 17.28 -13.94 -24.99
N ASP A 275 17.51 -14.63 -26.11
CA ASP A 275 16.49 -15.35 -26.88
C ASP A 275 16.83 -16.84 -26.90
N LEU A 276 15.82 -17.66 -26.64
CA LEU A 276 15.86 -19.11 -26.73
C LEU A 276 14.82 -19.55 -27.76
N GLU A 277 15.27 -20.18 -28.83
CA GLU A 277 14.43 -20.85 -29.81
C GLU A 277 14.55 -22.36 -29.64
N GLU A 278 13.46 -23.02 -29.26
CA GLU A 278 13.41 -24.46 -29.08
C GLU A 278 12.28 -25.08 -29.91
N SER A 279 12.66 -25.79 -30.97
CA SER A 279 11.73 -26.53 -31.85
C SER A 279 10.53 -25.70 -32.39
N GLY A 280 10.72 -24.39 -32.58
CA GLY A 280 9.73 -23.44 -33.08
C GLY A 280 8.97 -22.65 -32.01
N ASN A 281 9.22 -22.91 -30.72
CA ASN A 281 8.81 -22.03 -29.63
C ASN A 281 9.91 -21.02 -29.35
N GLN A 282 9.54 -19.76 -29.16
CA GLN A 282 10.47 -18.68 -28.86
C GLN A 282 10.19 -18.12 -27.46
N GLU A 283 11.20 -18.15 -26.61
CA GLU A 283 11.17 -17.58 -25.27
C GLU A 283 12.24 -16.49 -25.13
N GLN A 284 11.88 -15.39 -24.48
CA GLN A 284 12.78 -14.26 -24.29
C GLN A 284 12.86 -13.89 -22.81
N CYS A 285 14.07 -13.60 -22.37
CA CYS A 285 14.31 -13.07 -21.02
C CYS A 285 15.28 -11.91 -21.08
N THR A 286 14.94 -10.84 -20.36
CA THR A 286 15.77 -9.65 -20.24
C THR A 286 16.50 -9.69 -18.90
N TYR A 287 17.81 -9.43 -18.90
CA TYR A 287 18.63 -9.43 -17.69
C TYR A 287 19.20 -8.04 -17.45
N PHE A 288 18.99 -7.51 -16.25
CA PHE A 288 19.78 -6.37 -15.77
C PHE A 288 21.09 -6.88 -15.21
N MET A 289 22.20 -6.42 -15.79
CA MET A 289 23.56 -6.81 -15.44
C MET A 289 24.19 -5.72 -14.59
N TRP A 290 24.80 -6.10 -13.47
CA TRP A 290 25.59 -5.24 -12.61
C TRP A 290 26.98 -5.79 -12.44
N LYS A 291 27.99 -5.12 -12.99
CA LYS A 291 29.39 -5.52 -12.89
C LYS A 291 30.14 -4.51 -12.04
N GLN A 292 30.78 -4.98 -10.97
CA GLN A 292 31.49 -4.14 -10.02
C GLN A 292 32.85 -4.72 -9.65
N LYS A 293 33.85 -3.85 -9.57
CA LYS A 293 35.21 -4.21 -9.17
C LYS A 293 35.46 -3.92 -7.69
N PHE A 294 36.24 -4.79 -7.06
CA PHE A 294 36.62 -4.67 -5.65
C PHE A 294 38.11 -4.93 -5.48
N PRO A 295 38.83 -4.14 -4.66
CA PRO A 295 40.24 -4.40 -4.38
C PRO A 295 40.43 -5.71 -3.60
N ILE A 296 41.44 -6.48 -3.97
CA ILE A 296 41.75 -7.76 -3.32
C ILE A 296 42.39 -7.52 -1.95
N LYS A 297 41.73 -8.02 -0.90
CA LYS A 297 42.27 -7.98 0.47
C LYS A 297 43.55 -8.83 0.56
N PRO A 298 44.62 -8.38 1.25
CA PRO A 298 45.88 -9.14 1.34
C PRO A 298 45.71 -10.59 1.82
N LYS A 299 44.82 -10.82 2.82
CA LYS A 299 44.51 -12.14 3.37
C LYS A 299 43.83 -13.12 2.39
N CYS A 300 43.30 -12.61 1.28
CA CYS A 300 42.58 -13.40 0.29
C CYS A 300 43.42 -13.69 -0.96
N ARG A 301 44.67 -13.22 -1.01
CA ARG A 301 45.59 -13.51 -2.13
C ARG A 301 45.98 -14.98 -2.14
N VAL A 302 46.07 -15.54 -3.34
CA VAL A 302 46.41 -16.96 -3.56
C VAL A 302 47.45 -17.06 -4.68
N LYS A 303 48.36 -18.04 -4.58
CA LYS A 303 49.45 -18.24 -5.55
C LYS A 303 48.99 -18.36 -7.01
N LYS A 304 47.78 -18.89 -7.24
CA LYS A 304 47.22 -19.05 -8.58
C LYS A 304 46.81 -17.72 -9.24
N ARG A 305 46.71 -16.62 -8.50
CA ARG A 305 46.16 -15.32 -8.95
C ARG A 305 47.01 -14.16 -8.43
N GLU A 306 48.33 -14.33 -8.35
CA GLU A 306 49.24 -13.32 -7.80
C GLU A 306 49.23 -12.01 -8.61
N GLU A 307 48.99 -12.12 -9.90
CA GLU A 307 48.89 -11.03 -10.88
C GLU A 307 47.62 -10.18 -10.75
N MET A 308 46.61 -10.67 -10.02
CA MET A 308 45.33 -9.99 -9.90
C MET A 308 45.35 -8.98 -8.75
N GLU A 309 44.83 -7.78 -9.00
CA GLU A 309 44.70 -6.71 -8.00
C GLU A 309 43.26 -6.46 -7.57
N GLN A 310 42.29 -6.82 -8.41
CA GLN A 310 40.86 -6.60 -8.19
C GLN A 310 40.04 -7.85 -8.50
N TRP A 311 38.98 -8.07 -7.72
CA TRP A 311 37.89 -8.98 -8.08
C TRP A 311 36.89 -8.25 -8.96
N THR A 312 36.38 -8.94 -9.98
CA THR A 312 35.22 -8.48 -10.75
C THR A 312 34.04 -9.39 -10.43
N ILE A 313 32.97 -8.80 -9.91
CA ILE A 313 31.72 -9.51 -9.59
C ILE A 313 30.65 -9.00 -10.53
N VAL A 314 29.94 -9.92 -11.20
CA VAL A 314 28.80 -9.64 -12.06
C VAL A 314 27.56 -10.27 -11.45
N LEU A 315 26.52 -9.47 -11.26
CA LEU A 315 25.19 -9.92 -10.83
C LEU A 315 24.22 -9.78 -11.99
N ALA A 316 23.49 -10.85 -12.31
CA ALA A 316 22.46 -10.84 -13.34
C ALA A 316 21.08 -11.00 -12.72
N PHE A 317 20.19 -10.04 -12.99
CA PHE A 317 18.83 -9.99 -12.46
C PHE A 317 17.81 -10.22 -13.58
N PRO A 318 17.09 -11.35 -13.61
CA PRO A 318 16.10 -11.64 -14.65
C PRO A 318 14.87 -10.74 -14.47
N LEU A 319 14.60 -9.86 -15.44
CA LEU A 319 13.40 -9.00 -15.52
C LEU A 319 12.22 -9.77 -16.15
N GLY A 320 12.02 -11.02 -15.74
CA GLY A 320 11.05 -11.94 -16.31
C GLY A 320 11.24 -13.36 -15.78
N GLN A 321 10.60 -14.34 -16.39
CA GLN A 321 10.85 -15.74 -16.09
C GLN A 321 12.21 -16.18 -16.65
N ARG A 322 13.02 -16.89 -15.86
CA ARG A 322 14.29 -17.45 -16.33
C ARG A 322 14.03 -18.54 -17.36
N LEU A 323 14.80 -18.53 -18.45
CA LEU A 323 14.70 -19.48 -19.56
C LEU A 323 15.06 -20.93 -19.15
N GLY A 324 15.83 -21.12 -18.07
CA GLY A 324 16.21 -22.45 -17.55
C GLY A 324 15.30 -22.99 -16.43
N GLY A 325 14.20 -22.30 -16.11
CA GLY A 325 13.30 -22.69 -15.01
C GLY A 325 13.93 -22.61 -13.62
N ALA A 326 13.32 -23.31 -12.65
CA ALA A 326 13.65 -23.20 -11.22
C ALA A 326 14.98 -23.88 -10.81
N HIS A 327 15.54 -24.74 -11.66
CA HIS A 327 16.76 -25.51 -11.38
C HIS A 327 18.02 -24.89 -12.00
N ALA A 328 17.92 -23.71 -12.61
CA ALA A 328 19.03 -23.05 -13.25
C ALA A 328 20.12 -22.62 -12.23
N PRO A 329 21.41 -22.81 -12.53
CA PRO A 329 22.52 -22.47 -11.64
C PRO A 329 22.47 -21.03 -11.15
N GLY A 330 22.86 -20.82 -9.89
CA GLY A 330 22.94 -19.47 -9.32
C GLY A 330 24.38 -18.93 -9.24
N ILE A 331 25.39 -19.78 -9.45
CA ILE A 331 26.81 -19.39 -9.43
C ILE A 331 27.48 -19.79 -10.73
N TYR A 332 28.20 -18.84 -11.30
CA TYR A 332 28.99 -19.00 -12.50
C TYR A 332 30.45 -18.66 -12.19
N ALA A 333 31.34 -19.35 -12.90
CA ALA A 333 32.74 -18.98 -13.05
C ALA A 333 33.07 -18.98 -14.54
N PHE A 334 32.52 -17.97 -15.22
CA PHE A 334 32.40 -17.77 -16.67
C PHE A 334 31.44 -18.77 -17.33
N LEU A 335 31.51 -20.02 -16.91
CA LEU A 335 30.55 -21.07 -17.24
C LEU A 335 29.73 -21.47 -16.01
N PRO A 336 28.54 -22.06 -16.20
CA PRO A 336 27.69 -22.51 -15.09
C PRO A 336 28.40 -23.54 -14.22
N THR A 337 28.07 -23.50 -12.92
CA THR A 337 28.35 -24.58 -11.96
C THR A 337 27.05 -25.37 -11.71
N GLU A 338 27.08 -26.40 -10.86
CA GLU A 338 25.85 -27.11 -10.43
C GLU A 338 25.25 -26.51 -9.15
N MET A 339 25.75 -25.37 -8.68
CA MET A 339 25.32 -24.77 -7.42
C MET A 339 23.98 -24.01 -7.56
N VAL A 340 22.95 -24.56 -6.92
CA VAL A 340 21.65 -23.90 -6.72
C VAL A 340 21.68 -23.06 -5.44
N THR A 341 21.38 -21.77 -5.54
CA THR A 341 21.58 -20.81 -4.44
C THR A 341 20.31 -20.42 -3.69
N ASN A 342 19.14 -20.60 -4.30
CA ASN A 342 17.85 -19.95 -3.95
C ASN A 342 17.84 -18.42 -4.06
N PHE A 343 18.89 -17.82 -4.63
CA PHE A 343 18.88 -16.38 -4.90
C PHE A 343 18.10 -16.11 -6.20
N PRO A 344 17.27 -15.06 -6.23
CA PRO A 344 16.51 -14.68 -7.42
C PRO A 344 17.39 -13.93 -8.46
N PHE A 345 18.71 -14.03 -8.34
CA PHE A 345 19.71 -13.43 -9.22
C PHE A 345 20.93 -14.37 -9.31
N ILE A 346 21.72 -14.19 -10.36
CA ILE A 346 22.89 -15.02 -10.65
C ILE A 346 24.15 -14.29 -10.22
N ILE A 347 25.11 -15.00 -9.64
CA ILE A 347 26.43 -14.49 -9.25
C ILE A 347 27.49 -15.07 -10.18
N GLN A 348 28.20 -14.19 -10.87
CA GLN A 348 29.35 -14.53 -11.68
C GLN A 348 30.60 -13.84 -11.12
N ALA A 349 31.68 -14.60 -10.95
CA ALA A 349 33.00 -14.08 -10.59
C ALA A 349 34.09 -15.09 -10.95
N ASP A 350 35.37 -14.70 -10.81
CA ASP A 350 36.50 -15.61 -11.01
C ASP A 350 36.67 -16.60 -9.82
N PHE A 351 35.68 -17.46 -9.57
CA PHE A 351 35.75 -18.44 -8.48
C PHE A 351 36.75 -19.56 -8.78
N LEU A 352 37.45 -20.01 -7.74
CA LEU A 352 38.22 -21.25 -7.77
C LEU A 352 37.29 -22.44 -7.56
N LEU A 353 37.23 -23.34 -8.55
CA LEU A 353 36.34 -24.50 -8.54
C LEU A 353 37.04 -25.78 -8.07
N ALA A 354 36.24 -26.74 -7.60
CA ALA A 354 36.67 -28.13 -7.46
C ALA A 354 37.06 -28.72 -8.82
N SER A 355 37.79 -29.84 -8.83
CA SER A 355 38.16 -30.51 -10.09
C SER A 355 36.94 -30.86 -10.95
N SER A 356 35.83 -31.28 -10.32
CA SER A 356 34.56 -31.56 -10.98
C SER A 356 33.83 -30.33 -11.52
N ARG A 357 34.27 -29.11 -11.21
CA ARG A 357 33.60 -27.83 -11.56
C ARG A 357 32.17 -27.64 -11.03
N GLU A 358 31.59 -28.65 -10.40
CA GLU A 358 30.22 -28.62 -9.85
C GLU A 358 30.07 -27.58 -8.74
N THR A 359 31.12 -27.41 -7.93
CA THR A 359 31.12 -26.54 -6.75
C THR A 359 32.35 -25.64 -6.69
N ILE A 360 32.19 -24.49 -6.03
CA ILE A 360 33.31 -23.64 -5.65
C ILE A 360 34.07 -24.25 -4.47
N LEU A 361 35.38 -24.00 -4.38
CA LEU A 361 36.18 -24.40 -3.22
C LEU A 361 35.75 -23.57 -1.99
N HIS A 362 34.95 -24.17 -1.11
CA HIS A 362 34.32 -23.48 0.02
C HIS A 362 35.33 -22.87 1.00
N ASP A 363 36.41 -23.57 1.32
CA ASP A 363 37.41 -23.11 2.30
C ASP A 363 38.51 -22.22 1.74
N ASN A 364 38.41 -21.83 0.47
CA ASN A 364 39.42 -21.00 -0.15
C ASN A 364 39.26 -19.51 0.23
N PRO A 365 40.32 -18.84 0.75
CA PRO A 365 40.28 -17.42 1.08
C PRO A 365 39.88 -16.48 -0.08
N TRP A 366 40.19 -16.87 -1.32
CA TRP A 366 39.81 -16.14 -2.53
C TRP A 366 38.29 -16.11 -2.72
N ASN A 367 37.65 -17.29 -2.69
CA ASN A 367 36.20 -17.42 -2.87
C ASN A 367 35.45 -16.78 -1.70
N LYS A 368 35.92 -16.96 -0.46
CA LYS A 368 35.37 -16.26 0.71
C LYS A 368 35.45 -14.74 0.54
N GLY A 369 36.58 -14.23 0.05
CA GLY A 369 36.76 -12.80 -0.25
C GLY A 369 35.80 -12.26 -1.30
N ILE A 370 35.55 -13.02 -2.39
CA ILE A 370 34.56 -12.65 -3.40
C ILE A 370 33.16 -12.61 -2.80
N LEU A 371 32.75 -13.64 -2.06
CA LEU A 371 31.42 -13.72 -1.46
C LEU A 371 31.17 -12.64 -0.40
N ASP A 372 32.20 -12.21 0.34
CA ASP A 372 32.13 -11.06 1.25
C ASP A 372 31.78 -9.74 0.54
N CYS A 373 32.10 -9.63 -0.76
CA CYS A 373 31.84 -8.44 -1.58
C CYS A 373 30.45 -8.46 -2.25
N VAL A 374 29.85 -9.66 -2.45
CA VAL A 374 28.53 -9.82 -3.08
C VAL A 374 27.43 -8.99 -2.42
N PRO A 375 27.32 -8.92 -1.07
CA PRO A 375 26.29 -8.10 -0.42
C PRO A 375 26.35 -6.62 -0.79
N SER A 376 27.56 -6.05 -0.87
CA SER A 376 27.74 -4.65 -1.27
C SER A 376 27.40 -4.45 -2.75
N ALA A 377 27.83 -5.36 -3.62
CA ALA A 377 27.48 -5.32 -5.04
C ALA A 377 25.96 -5.39 -5.24
N PHE A 378 25.27 -6.27 -4.51
CA PHE A 378 23.83 -6.43 -4.56
C PHE A 378 23.08 -5.16 -4.13
N VAL A 379 23.44 -4.57 -2.99
CA VAL A 379 22.76 -3.34 -2.50
C VAL A 379 22.96 -2.18 -3.48
N ASN A 380 24.17 -2.02 -4.03
CA ASN A 380 24.43 -1.00 -5.04
C ASN A 380 23.59 -1.23 -6.31
N ALA A 381 23.53 -2.48 -6.78
CA ALA A 381 22.72 -2.87 -7.94
C ALA A 381 21.23 -2.62 -7.71
N LEU A 382 20.69 -3.06 -6.58
CA LEU A 382 19.28 -2.87 -6.22
C LEU A 382 18.94 -1.39 -6.05
N SER A 383 19.81 -0.61 -5.40
CA SER A 383 19.66 0.83 -5.22
C SER A 383 19.66 1.55 -6.58
N ALA A 384 20.55 1.16 -7.49
CA ALA A 384 20.56 1.67 -8.86
C ALA A 384 19.29 1.29 -9.63
N LEU A 385 18.82 0.04 -9.53
CA LEU A 385 17.59 -0.44 -10.14
C LEU A 385 16.37 0.36 -9.65
N VAL A 386 16.21 0.52 -8.34
CA VAL A 386 15.07 1.22 -7.73
C VAL A 386 15.08 2.71 -8.07
N LYS A 387 16.24 3.38 -7.93
CA LYS A 387 16.37 4.84 -8.08
C LYS A 387 16.46 5.32 -9.54
N SER A 388 16.88 4.48 -10.48
CA SER A 388 16.99 4.85 -11.91
C SER A 388 15.66 4.93 -12.66
N THR A 389 14.56 4.55 -12.01
CA THR A 389 13.21 4.60 -12.58
C THR A 389 12.66 6.04 -12.63
N SER A 390 13.19 6.87 -13.53
CA SER A 390 12.54 8.12 -13.94
C SER A 390 11.29 7.74 -14.76
N ASP A 391 10.11 8.08 -14.24
CA ASP A 391 8.79 8.02 -14.91
C ASP A 391 8.20 6.67 -15.35
N ALA A 392 8.89 5.53 -15.24
CA ALA A 392 8.21 4.24 -15.43
C ALA A 392 7.18 4.03 -14.30
N SER A 393 6.00 3.51 -14.67
CA SER A 393 4.82 3.34 -13.82
C SER A 393 5.19 2.96 -12.37
N ALA A 394 4.55 3.60 -11.38
CA ALA A 394 4.78 3.33 -9.95
C ALA A 394 4.67 1.82 -9.58
N LEU A 395 3.99 1.05 -10.42
CA LEU A 395 3.81 -0.41 -10.35
C LEU A 395 5.09 -1.23 -10.64
N SER A 396 6.10 -0.66 -11.29
CA SER A 396 7.34 -1.38 -11.63
C SER A 396 8.35 -1.45 -10.48
N VAL A 397 8.28 -0.53 -9.51
CA VAL A 397 9.23 -0.44 -8.40
C VAL A 397 9.14 -1.65 -7.45
N PRO A 398 7.95 -2.08 -6.98
CA PRO A 398 7.82 -3.24 -6.11
C PRO A 398 8.39 -4.54 -6.70
N LEU A 399 8.28 -4.73 -8.02
CA LEU A 399 8.80 -5.92 -8.71
C LEU A 399 10.32 -6.07 -8.54
N LYS A 400 11.05 -4.97 -8.41
CA LYS A 400 12.52 -4.97 -8.20
C LYS A 400 12.89 -5.55 -6.83
N PHE A 401 12.00 -5.46 -5.84
CA PHE A 401 12.21 -6.05 -4.52
C PHE A 401 12.03 -7.57 -4.50
N LYS A 402 11.48 -8.18 -5.56
CA LYS A 402 11.46 -9.64 -5.73
C LYS A 402 12.86 -10.23 -5.89
N PHE A 403 13.87 -9.40 -6.19
CA PHE A 403 15.27 -9.82 -6.20
C PHE A 403 15.89 -9.98 -4.80
N LEU A 404 15.16 -9.66 -3.73
CA LEU A 404 15.65 -9.94 -2.37
C LEU A 404 15.67 -11.45 -2.11
N PRO A 405 16.79 -12.01 -1.61
CA PRO A 405 16.91 -13.43 -1.33
C PRO A 405 16.17 -13.78 -0.01
N ILE A 406 14.85 -13.83 -0.08
CA ILE A 406 13.98 -14.10 1.08
C ILE A 406 14.06 -15.56 1.56
N GLN A 407 14.30 -16.50 0.65
CA GLN A 407 14.41 -17.92 0.95
C GLN A 407 15.80 -18.26 1.51
N ALA A 408 15.84 -19.05 2.57
CA ALA A 408 17.10 -19.53 3.13
C ALA A 408 17.86 -20.40 2.10
N SER A 409 19.19 -20.29 2.10
CA SER A 409 20.02 -21.13 1.25
C SER A 409 20.36 -22.44 1.99
N PRO A 410 20.31 -23.61 1.34
CA PRO A 410 20.76 -24.86 1.96
C PRO A 410 22.28 -24.87 2.21
N LEU A 411 23.02 -23.98 1.54
CA LEU A 411 24.47 -23.86 1.67
C LEU A 411 24.82 -22.80 2.71
N GLN A 412 25.43 -23.20 3.82
CA GLN A 412 25.77 -22.31 4.95
C GLN A 412 26.58 -21.06 4.53
N LEU A 413 27.50 -21.22 3.58
CA LEU A 413 28.30 -20.13 3.03
C LEU A 413 27.43 -19.05 2.35
N LEU A 414 26.41 -19.46 1.61
CA LEU A 414 25.48 -18.55 0.94
C LEU A 414 24.44 -17.98 1.91
N GLU A 415 24.10 -18.72 2.95
CA GLU A 415 23.25 -18.20 4.03
C GLU A 415 23.92 -16.99 4.72
N SER A 416 25.23 -17.03 4.94
CA SER A 416 25.98 -15.87 5.43
C SER A 416 25.92 -14.68 4.47
N VAL A 417 25.99 -14.91 3.16
CA VAL A 417 25.85 -13.86 2.14
C VAL A 417 24.45 -13.27 2.18
N ARG A 418 23.42 -14.12 2.29
CA ARG A 418 22.00 -13.72 2.37
C ARG A 418 21.71 -12.83 3.57
N LEU A 419 22.21 -13.21 4.75
CA LEU A 419 22.08 -12.42 5.97
C LEU A 419 22.84 -11.09 5.86
N SER A 420 24.05 -11.09 5.29
CA SER A 420 24.78 -9.83 5.07
C SER A 420 24.09 -8.91 4.04
N ILE A 421 23.44 -9.47 3.01
CA ILE A 421 22.56 -8.71 2.10
C ILE A 421 21.44 -8.07 2.91
N LYS A 422 20.74 -8.84 3.75
CA LYS A 422 19.67 -8.33 4.61
C LYS A 422 20.16 -7.14 5.45
N ASP A 423 21.24 -7.32 6.20
CA ASP A 423 21.75 -6.29 7.11
C ASP A 423 22.12 -5.00 6.38
N LYS A 424 22.76 -5.10 5.21
CA LYS A 424 23.09 -3.92 4.41
C LYS A 424 21.86 -3.24 3.80
N VAL A 425 20.86 -4.03 3.37
CA VAL A 425 19.60 -3.51 2.84
C VAL A 425 18.82 -2.74 3.92
N LEU A 426 18.85 -3.21 5.17
CA LEU A 426 18.18 -2.54 6.30
C LEU A 426 18.75 -1.15 6.61
N GLU A 427 20.01 -0.90 6.23
CA GLU A 427 20.67 0.40 6.43
C GLU A 427 20.59 1.33 5.23
N GLU A 428 20.06 0.87 4.09
CA GLU A 428 20.02 1.63 2.84
C GLU A 428 18.69 2.38 2.67
N TYR A 429 18.76 3.61 2.16
CA TYR A 429 17.59 4.42 1.80
C TYR A 429 17.02 3.98 0.45
N ILE A 430 16.25 2.90 0.46
CA ILE A 430 15.65 2.29 -0.75
C ILE A 430 14.14 2.09 -0.69
N ILE A 431 13.50 2.15 0.48
CA ILE A 431 12.06 1.87 0.59
C ILE A 431 11.28 3.11 0.17
N PRO A 432 10.48 3.04 -0.92
CA PRO A 432 9.66 4.17 -1.31
C PRO A 432 8.55 4.38 -0.29
N CYS A 433 8.42 5.62 0.15
CA CYS A 433 7.39 6.04 1.09
C CYS A 433 6.35 6.88 0.36
N GLU A 434 5.13 6.89 0.88
CA GLU A 434 4.11 7.84 0.46
C GLU A 434 4.65 9.26 0.68
N SER A 435 4.79 9.99 -0.42
CA SER A 435 5.14 11.40 -0.41
C SER A 435 3.92 12.18 -0.87
N TYR A 436 3.32 12.95 0.02
CA TYR A 436 2.29 13.94 -0.32
C TYR A 436 2.89 15.20 -1.00
N THR A 437 4.05 15.02 -1.65
CA THR A 437 4.79 16.00 -2.46
C THR A 437 5.12 15.37 -3.81
N GLN A 438 5.43 16.17 -4.84
CA GLN A 438 5.79 15.66 -6.17
C GLN A 438 7.12 14.86 -6.21
N LYS A 439 7.89 14.79 -5.11
CA LYS A 439 9.18 14.09 -5.05
C LYS A 439 9.05 12.76 -4.31
N ARG A 440 9.45 11.66 -4.96
CA ARG A 440 9.58 10.34 -4.33
C ARG A 440 10.58 10.40 -3.17
N MET A 441 10.16 9.94 -2.01
CA MET A 441 10.98 9.84 -0.81
C MET A 441 11.38 8.38 -0.58
N PHE A 442 12.66 8.15 -0.30
CA PHE A 442 13.19 6.83 0.03
C PHE A 442 13.72 6.83 1.46
N CYS A 443 13.30 5.86 2.25
CA CYS A 443 13.67 5.71 3.67
C CYS A 443 14.31 4.33 3.92
N LYS A 444 14.92 4.18 5.09
CA LYS A 444 15.41 2.87 5.56
C LYS A 444 14.22 1.98 5.94
N PRO A 445 14.27 0.65 5.72
CA PRO A 445 13.21 -0.25 6.15
C PRO A 445 12.76 -0.09 7.61
N GLY A 446 13.70 0.14 8.53
CA GLY A 446 13.37 0.31 9.96
C GLY A 446 12.55 1.57 10.28
N ASP A 447 12.58 2.56 9.39
CA ASP A 447 11.88 3.84 9.55
C ASP A 447 10.51 3.84 8.85
N VAL A 448 10.09 2.72 8.27
CA VAL A 448 8.86 2.63 7.45
C VAL A 448 7.85 1.68 8.10
N GLY A 449 6.57 2.05 8.03
CA GLY A 449 5.49 1.20 8.51
C GLY A 449 4.32 1.09 7.54
N ARG A 450 3.57 -0.01 7.66
CA ARG A 450 2.38 -0.29 6.86
C ARG A 450 1.16 0.31 7.51
N LEU A 451 0.29 0.93 6.72
CA LEU A 451 -1.02 1.36 7.19
C LEU A 451 -2.03 0.21 7.13
N ASN A 452 -2.99 0.23 8.06
CA ASN A 452 -4.23 -0.50 7.90
C ASN A 452 -4.91 -0.04 6.60
N SER A 453 -5.35 -1.01 5.78
CA SER A 453 -5.95 -0.75 4.47
C SER A 453 -7.15 0.19 4.52
N SER A 454 -7.99 0.10 5.56
CA SER A 454 -9.15 0.98 5.73
C SER A 454 -8.72 2.43 6.01
N PHE A 455 -7.62 2.63 6.74
CA PHE A 455 -7.07 3.96 7.00
C PHE A 455 -6.31 4.53 5.81
N SER A 456 -5.59 3.68 5.06
CA SER A 456 -4.92 4.08 3.82
C SER A 456 -5.93 4.67 2.82
N GLY A 457 -7.08 4.00 2.63
CA GLY A 457 -8.17 4.51 1.78
C GLY A 457 -8.72 5.86 2.23
N ILE A 458 -8.82 6.10 3.54
CA ILE A 458 -9.26 7.40 4.10
C ILE A 458 -8.27 8.51 3.72
N LEU A 459 -6.96 8.28 3.90
CA LEU A 459 -5.94 9.27 3.53
C LEU A 459 -5.92 9.56 2.03
N PHE A 460 -6.05 8.51 1.20
CA PHE A 460 -6.10 8.65 -0.25
C PHE A 460 -7.29 9.51 -0.70
N GLU A 461 -8.49 9.26 -0.17
CA GLU A 461 -9.66 10.07 -0.46
C GLU A 461 -9.52 11.51 0.05
N ALA A 462 -8.99 11.70 1.27
CA ALA A 462 -8.74 13.02 1.83
C ALA A 462 -7.80 13.85 0.95
N GLN A 463 -6.72 13.25 0.45
CA GLN A 463 -5.79 13.90 -0.46
C GLN A 463 -6.45 14.27 -1.78
N ARG A 464 -7.26 13.37 -2.35
CA ARG A 464 -8.00 13.63 -3.61
C ARG A 464 -9.02 14.75 -3.45
N SER A 465 -9.54 14.96 -2.24
CA SER A 465 -10.37 16.11 -1.88
C SER A 465 -9.59 17.40 -1.63
N GLY A 466 -8.25 17.40 -1.80
CA GLY A 466 -7.41 18.59 -1.71
C GLY A 466 -6.85 18.89 -0.32
N LEU A 467 -6.92 17.96 0.63
CA LEU A 467 -6.38 18.15 1.98
C LEU A 467 -4.85 17.99 2.00
N ASP A 468 -4.16 18.93 2.65
CA ASP A 468 -2.70 18.86 2.82
C ASP A 468 -2.33 17.85 3.91
N LEU A 469 -1.64 16.78 3.52
CA LEU A 469 -1.20 15.69 4.38
C LEU A 469 0.31 15.71 4.64
N GLN A 470 1.04 16.77 4.24
CA GLN A 470 2.50 16.83 4.37
C GLN A 470 3.00 16.68 5.82
N LYS A 471 2.19 17.10 6.80
CA LYS A 471 2.51 17.02 8.23
C LYS A 471 2.48 15.59 8.81
N ILE A 472 1.89 14.62 8.12
CA ILE A 472 1.78 13.24 8.64
C ILE A 472 3.17 12.56 8.74
N SER A 473 4.15 13.06 7.97
CA SER A 473 5.48 12.45 7.84
C SER A 473 6.55 13.01 8.79
N SER A 474 6.23 13.94 9.71
CA SER A 474 7.27 14.68 10.45
C SER A 474 7.76 14.07 11.77
N HIS A 475 7.04 13.13 12.42
CA HIS A 475 7.37 12.70 13.79
C HIS A 475 7.20 11.20 14.11
N GLY A 476 7.32 10.32 13.12
CA GLY A 476 7.25 8.86 13.31
C GLY A 476 7.74 8.07 12.11
N PRO A 477 7.53 6.74 12.09
CA PRO A 477 7.81 5.94 10.90
C PRO A 477 7.02 6.49 9.70
N TYR A 478 7.68 6.53 8.55
CA TYR A 478 7.11 6.94 7.28
C TYR A 478 6.12 5.91 6.77
N VAL A 479 5.09 6.39 6.07
CA VAL A 479 4.08 5.52 5.47
C VAL A 479 4.67 4.82 4.24
N LEU A 480 4.61 3.49 4.21
CA LEU A 480 5.00 2.70 3.05
C LEU A 480 4.16 3.10 1.83
N SER A 481 4.81 3.26 0.67
CA SER A 481 4.14 3.56 -0.60
C SER A 481 3.05 2.54 -0.94
N SER A 482 1.91 3.03 -1.41
CA SER A 482 0.72 2.28 -1.85
C SER A 482 1.01 1.26 -2.94
N CYS A 483 2.13 1.39 -3.66
CA CYS A 483 2.59 0.38 -4.61
C CYS A 483 2.89 -0.99 -3.96
N PHE A 484 3.03 -1.07 -2.64
CA PHE A 484 3.19 -2.31 -1.88
C PHE A 484 1.90 -2.81 -1.20
N GLU A 485 0.72 -2.27 -1.54
CA GLU A 485 -0.54 -2.66 -0.89
C GLU A 485 -1.03 -4.08 -1.26
N THR A 486 -0.49 -4.69 -2.32
CA THR A 486 -0.84 -6.08 -2.66
C THR A 486 -0.19 -7.05 -1.66
N GLY A 487 -0.97 -8.05 -1.21
CA GLY A 487 -0.48 -9.09 -0.29
C GLY A 487 0.67 -9.95 -0.86
N GLU A 488 0.96 -9.82 -2.16
CA GLU A 488 2.07 -10.50 -2.83
C GLU A 488 3.44 -10.15 -2.22
N PHE A 489 3.61 -8.93 -1.70
CA PHE A 489 4.88 -8.48 -1.14
C PHE A 489 5.03 -8.73 0.36
N ASP A 490 4.05 -9.38 1.02
CA ASP A 490 4.05 -9.57 2.48
C ASP A 490 5.31 -10.29 2.99
N ASN A 491 5.77 -11.31 2.28
CA ASN A 491 6.99 -12.06 2.63
C ASN A 491 8.25 -11.19 2.52
N ILE A 492 8.30 -10.29 1.53
CA ILE A 492 9.41 -9.36 1.33
C ILE A 492 9.41 -8.29 2.43
N LEU A 493 8.24 -7.71 2.73
CA LEU A 493 8.09 -6.73 3.81
C LEU A 493 8.45 -7.35 5.16
N ALA A 494 8.06 -8.60 5.41
CA ALA A 494 8.44 -9.36 6.60
C ALA A 494 9.96 -9.60 6.66
N PHE A 495 10.59 -9.97 5.53
CA PHE A 495 12.04 -10.13 5.44
C PHE A 495 12.79 -8.83 5.80
N LEU A 496 12.26 -7.69 5.37
CA LEU A 496 12.76 -6.34 5.67
C LEU A 496 12.36 -5.82 7.07
N GLY A 497 11.58 -6.56 7.83
CA GLY A 497 11.14 -6.16 9.17
C GLY A 497 10.10 -5.03 9.19
N ILE A 498 9.50 -4.69 8.04
CA ILE A 498 8.49 -3.63 7.93
C ILE A 498 7.16 -4.15 8.48
N ARG A 499 6.68 -3.51 9.54
CA ARG A 499 5.47 -3.92 10.29
C ARG A 499 4.33 -2.92 10.09
N TYR A 500 3.13 -3.32 10.48
CA TYR A 500 2.02 -2.38 10.61
C TYR A 500 2.33 -1.32 11.67
N MET A 501 1.90 -0.09 11.39
CA MET A 501 1.99 1.03 12.32
C MET A 501 1.34 0.67 13.66
N ASN A 502 1.97 1.11 14.75
CA ASN A 502 1.38 0.95 16.07
C ASN A 502 0.19 1.90 16.26
N TRP A 503 -0.69 1.59 17.22
CA TRP A 503 -1.90 2.38 17.50
C TRP A 503 -1.62 3.82 17.95
N LYS A 504 -0.46 4.08 18.57
CA LYS A 504 -0.01 5.43 18.95
C LYS A 504 0.32 6.31 17.74
N TRP A 505 0.72 5.71 16.62
CA TRP A 505 0.97 6.45 15.38
C TRP A 505 -0.33 7.04 14.82
N TYR A 506 -1.41 6.27 14.79
CA TYR A 506 -2.72 6.75 14.33
C TYR A 506 -3.24 7.91 15.19
N ALA A 507 -3.00 7.85 16.50
CA ALA A 507 -3.35 8.93 17.42
C ALA A 507 -2.62 10.24 17.04
N ARG A 508 -1.29 10.20 16.95
CA ARG A 508 -0.49 11.38 16.55
C ARG A 508 -0.88 11.91 15.17
N CYS A 509 -1.13 11.01 14.21
CA CYS A 509 -1.59 11.37 12.88
C CYS A 509 -2.90 12.20 12.91
N LEU A 510 -3.89 11.81 13.73
CA LEU A 510 -5.13 12.57 13.88
C LEU A 510 -4.97 13.87 14.66
N GLU A 511 -4.03 13.94 15.59
CA GLU A 511 -3.73 15.15 16.34
C GLU A 511 -3.06 16.24 15.49
N GLU A 512 -2.16 15.82 14.58
CA GLU A 512 -1.36 16.75 13.76
C GLU A 512 -1.98 17.04 12.38
N SER A 513 -2.99 16.27 11.97
CA SER A 513 -3.67 16.44 10.67
C SER A 513 -4.99 17.19 10.80
N ASP A 514 -5.38 17.86 9.71
CA ASP A 514 -6.67 18.51 9.60
C ASP A 514 -7.81 17.54 9.19
N LEU A 515 -7.61 16.23 9.37
CA LEU A 515 -8.57 15.19 8.93
C LEU A 515 -9.94 15.29 9.60
N VAL A 516 -9.98 15.74 10.86
CA VAL A 516 -11.27 15.91 11.55
C VAL A 516 -11.98 17.15 11.02
N MET A 517 -11.33 18.32 11.03
CA MET A 517 -12.01 19.58 10.79
C MET A 517 -12.15 19.97 9.32
N LYS A 518 -11.17 19.66 8.46
CA LYS A 518 -11.15 20.11 7.06
C LYS A 518 -11.50 19.03 6.03
N ALA A 519 -11.52 17.75 6.42
CA ALA A 519 -11.95 16.71 5.50
C ALA A 519 -13.45 16.83 5.16
N THR A 520 -13.84 16.30 4.00
CA THR A 520 -15.25 16.20 3.61
C THR A 520 -16.03 15.34 4.61
N GLU A 521 -17.34 15.57 4.74
CA GLU A 521 -18.16 14.79 5.69
C GLU A 521 -18.16 13.29 5.35
N GLU A 522 -18.04 12.90 4.08
CA GLU A 522 -17.93 11.49 3.67
C GLU A 522 -16.64 10.83 4.21
N VAL A 523 -15.49 11.50 4.04
CA VAL A 523 -14.20 11.04 4.56
C VAL A 523 -14.22 10.99 6.08
N TYR A 524 -14.83 11.98 6.73
CA TYR A 524 -15.00 12.01 8.18
C TYR A 524 -15.89 10.86 8.67
N MET A 525 -16.98 10.49 7.97
CA MET A 525 -17.79 9.31 8.32
C MET A 525 -16.99 8.00 8.21
N LYS A 526 -16.15 7.86 7.17
CA LYS A 526 -15.25 6.71 7.02
C LYS A 526 -14.22 6.67 8.15
N LEU A 527 -13.68 7.82 8.56
CA LEU A 527 -12.81 7.94 9.73
C LEU A 527 -13.51 7.50 11.02
N LEU A 528 -14.72 8.00 11.30
CA LEU A 528 -15.50 7.57 12.47
C LEU A 528 -15.79 6.07 12.46
N CYS A 529 -16.07 5.49 11.28
CA CYS A 529 -16.25 4.05 11.14
C CYS A 529 -14.96 3.27 11.45
N PHE A 530 -13.82 3.74 10.96
CA PHE A 530 -12.51 3.15 11.25
C PHE A 530 -12.21 3.19 12.75
N LEU A 531 -12.50 4.31 13.41
CA LEU A 531 -12.34 4.49 14.85
C LEU A 531 -13.25 3.52 15.62
N ALA A 532 -14.52 3.40 15.22
CA ALA A 532 -15.47 2.47 15.82
C ALA A 532 -15.01 1.01 15.71
N ASP A 533 -14.46 0.61 14.56
CA ASP A 533 -13.95 -0.75 14.32
C ASP A 533 -12.71 -1.09 15.16
N ASN A 534 -11.89 -0.10 15.51
CA ASN A 534 -10.60 -0.30 16.17
C ASN A 534 -10.51 0.29 17.58
N TRP A 535 -11.63 0.76 18.16
CA TRP A 535 -11.64 1.57 19.37
C TRP A 535 -11.00 0.88 20.58
N GLN A 536 -11.19 -0.43 20.75
CA GLN A 536 -10.60 -1.18 21.87
C GLN A 536 -9.08 -1.06 21.92
N ARG A 537 -8.42 -0.93 20.77
CA ARG A 537 -6.97 -0.79 20.65
C ARG A 537 -6.52 0.68 20.69
N LEU A 538 -7.35 1.58 20.18
CA LEU A 538 -7.08 3.01 20.04
C LEU A 538 -7.40 3.85 21.28
N ASN A 539 -8.34 3.37 22.11
CA ASN A 539 -8.85 4.03 23.31
C ASN A 539 -7.73 4.70 24.12
N ILE A 540 -6.69 3.94 24.48
CA ILE A 540 -5.65 4.39 25.41
C ILE A 540 -4.93 5.64 24.90
N SER A 541 -4.74 5.77 23.59
CA SER A 541 -4.03 6.89 22.97
C SER A 541 -4.93 7.99 22.41
N MET A 542 -6.24 7.73 22.22
CA MET A 542 -7.13 8.65 21.52
C MET A 542 -8.19 9.34 22.40
N GLN A 543 -8.25 9.04 23.70
CA GLN A 543 -9.26 9.63 24.61
C GLN A 543 -9.24 11.17 24.67
N HIS A 544 -8.07 11.79 24.49
CA HIS A 544 -7.88 13.24 24.61
C HIS A 544 -7.82 13.97 23.26
N ILE A 545 -7.83 13.24 22.15
CA ILE A 545 -7.74 13.83 20.81
C ILE A 545 -9.11 14.36 20.40
N PRO A 546 -9.22 15.59 19.87
CA PRO A 546 -10.48 16.19 19.48
C PRO A 546 -11.02 15.57 18.19
N ILE A 547 -11.75 14.46 18.32
CA ILE A 547 -12.29 13.68 17.19
C ILE A 547 -13.79 13.84 16.96
N LEU A 548 -14.53 14.48 17.88
CA LEU A 548 -15.98 14.66 17.80
C LEU A 548 -16.34 16.09 17.41
N LYS A 549 -16.82 16.30 16.18
CA LYS A 549 -17.34 17.60 15.72
C LYS A 549 -18.57 18.05 16.50
N TYR A 550 -18.62 19.33 16.83
CA TYR A 550 -19.79 20.03 17.36
C TYR A 550 -19.83 21.48 16.87
N GLU A 551 -21.00 22.09 16.99
CA GLU A 551 -21.22 23.52 16.75
C GLU A 551 -21.32 24.24 18.11
N ASN A 552 -20.50 25.27 18.31
CA ASN A 552 -20.52 26.05 19.53
C ASN A 552 -21.74 27.00 19.56
N LEU A 553 -21.93 27.73 20.66
CA LEU A 553 -23.07 28.64 20.80
C LEU A 553 -23.03 29.80 19.80
N ASP A 554 -21.86 30.14 19.28
CA ASP A 554 -21.64 31.22 18.30
C ASP A 554 -21.83 30.75 16.83
N GLY A 555 -22.13 29.46 16.60
CA GLY A 555 -22.29 28.89 15.24
C GLY A 555 -20.97 28.45 14.59
N GLU A 556 -19.86 28.49 15.32
CA GLU A 556 -18.56 28.04 14.83
C GLU A 556 -18.38 26.54 15.04
N ARG A 557 -17.75 25.88 14.07
CA ARG A 557 -17.43 24.46 14.14
C ARG A 557 -16.20 24.24 15.00
N ALA A 558 -16.30 23.34 15.96
CA ALA A 558 -15.21 22.92 16.82
C ALA A 558 -15.19 21.39 16.96
N ALA A 559 -14.13 20.86 17.58
CA ALA A 559 -14.02 19.44 17.88
C ALA A 559 -13.72 19.22 19.37
N SER A 560 -14.32 18.18 19.94
CA SER A 560 -14.14 17.77 21.33
C SER A 560 -13.53 16.37 21.39
N SER A 561 -12.82 16.10 22.48
CA SER A 561 -12.31 14.77 22.77
C SER A 561 -13.37 13.91 23.43
N ILE A 562 -13.20 12.59 23.38
CA ILE A 562 -14.14 11.65 24.02
C ILE A 562 -14.13 11.79 25.53
N SER A 563 -12.94 11.99 26.13
CA SER A 563 -12.80 12.23 27.58
C SER A 563 -13.61 13.46 28.03
N ARG A 564 -13.51 14.57 27.29
CA ARG A 564 -14.25 15.80 27.57
C ARG A 564 -15.75 15.63 27.33
N ALA A 565 -16.16 14.98 26.23
CA ALA A 565 -17.58 14.68 26.01
C ALA A 565 -18.18 13.76 27.10
N ALA A 566 -17.34 12.93 27.72
CA ALA A 566 -17.76 12.00 28.76
C ALA A 566 -17.79 12.58 30.19
N ASP A 567 -17.11 13.71 30.44
CA ASP A 567 -16.99 14.35 31.77
C ASP A 567 -18.32 14.90 32.31
N GLY A 568 -19.30 15.09 31.43
CA GLY A 568 -20.67 15.46 31.76
C GLY A 568 -20.92 16.95 31.97
N SER A 569 -19.90 17.80 31.89
CA SER A 569 -20.03 19.27 31.98
C SER A 569 -20.71 19.86 30.73
N LEU A 570 -20.42 19.29 29.56
CA LEU A 570 -21.04 19.59 28.27
C LEU A 570 -21.39 18.28 27.57
N ARG A 571 -22.63 18.13 27.14
CA ARG A 571 -23.13 16.90 26.50
C ARG A 571 -23.30 17.14 25.00
N LEU A 572 -22.57 16.36 24.21
CA LEU A 572 -22.71 16.35 22.76
C LEU A 572 -23.99 15.63 22.35
N CYS A 573 -24.73 16.19 21.40
CA CYS A 573 -26.06 15.73 21.01
C CYS A 573 -26.19 15.53 19.50
N ILE A 574 -27.03 14.56 19.13
CA ILE A 574 -27.50 14.28 17.76
C ILE A 574 -29.02 14.32 17.77
N VAL A 575 -29.64 14.79 16.69
CA VAL A 575 -31.09 14.90 16.57
C VAL A 575 -31.68 13.67 15.89
N SER A 576 -32.71 13.08 16.52
CA SER A 576 -33.34 11.84 16.06
C SER A 576 -33.97 11.99 14.66
N CYS A 577 -34.76 13.04 14.44
CA CYS A 577 -35.43 13.33 13.16
C CYS A 577 -34.59 14.29 12.30
N GLU A 578 -34.49 14.05 10.99
CA GLU A 578 -33.68 14.89 10.08
C GLU A 578 -34.25 16.28 9.92
N ASP A 579 -35.57 16.38 9.78
CA ASP A 579 -36.29 17.65 9.61
C ASP A 579 -36.15 18.58 10.83
N HIS A 580 -35.78 18.02 11.99
CA HIS A 580 -35.65 18.76 13.24
C HIS A 580 -34.22 19.24 13.51
N ILE A 581 -33.22 18.82 12.72
CA ILE A 581 -31.80 19.10 13.02
C ILE A 581 -31.55 20.61 13.03
N SER A 582 -31.89 21.30 11.93
CA SER A 582 -31.68 22.75 11.79
C SER A 582 -32.44 23.52 12.87
N TRP A 583 -33.67 23.09 13.17
CA TRP A 583 -34.49 23.72 14.21
C TRP A 583 -33.83 23.68 15.59
N LEU A 584 -33.33 22.52 16.01
CA LEU A 584 -32.70 22.38 17.32
C LEU A 584 -31.33 23.04 17.41
N ILE A 585 -30.51 22.99 16.37
CA ILE A 585 -29.23 23.71 16.32
C ILE A 585 -29.50 25.22 16.47
N ASN A 586 -30.39 25.78 15.65
CA ASN A 586 -30.71 27.21 15.69
C ASN A 586 -31.31 27.64 17.04
N SER A 587 -32.19 26.81 17.61
CA SER A 587 -32.76 27.04 18.94
C SER A 587 -31.69 27.00 20.04
N ASN A 588 -30.63 26.20 19.87
CA ASN A 588 -29.56 26.05 20.85
C ASN A 588 -28.56 27.22 20.83
N HIS A 589 -28.47 28.03 19.78
CA HIS A 589 -27.70 29.29 19.86
C HIS A 589 -28.28 30.25 20.91
N GLU A 590 -29.60 30.25 21.09
CA GLU A 590 -30.27 31.13 22.05
C GLU A 590 -30.49 30.47 23.43
N LEU A 591 -30.77 29.16 23.45
CA LEU A 591 -31.09 28.40 24.66
C LEU A 591 -29.92 27.54 25.18
N GLY A 592 -28.80 27.46 24.46
CA GLY A 592 -27.75 26.48 24.74
C GLY A 592 -26.91 26.78 25.99
N SER A 593 -26.87 28.04 26.43
CA SER A 593 -26.15 28.44 27.65
C SER A 593 -26.69 27.78 28.92
N ILE A 594 -27.99 27.40 28.92
CA ILE A 594 -28.65 26.75 30.05
C ILE A 594 -28.80 25.23 29.88
N SER A 595 -28.74 24.72 28.65
CA SER A 595 -28.92 23.29 28.36
C SER A 595 -27.64 22.47 28.65
N GLY A 596 -26.48 23.12 28.61
CA GLY A 596 -25.18 22.43 28.60
C GLY A 596 -25.04 21.46 27.42
N ARG A 597 -25.86 21.63 26.36
CA ARG A 597 -25.90 20.78 25.17
C ARG A 597 -25.25 21.47 24.00
N LEU A 598 -24.47 20.69 23.25
CA LEU A 598 -23.85 21.12 22.00
C LEU A 598 -24.20 20.10 20.93
N PHE A 599 -24.60 20.58 19.75
CA PHE A 599 -25.06 19.69 18.69
C PHE A 599 -23.94 19.40 17.69
N MET A 600 -23.92 18.18 17.17
CA MET A 600 -23.10 17.87 15.99
C MET A 600 -23.56 18.72 14.79
N PRO A 601 -22.67 19.19 13.90
CA PRO A 601 -23.07 20.08 12.80
C PRO A 601 -24.12 19.46 11.86
N LEU A 602 -24.94 20.32 11.24
CA LEU A 602 -26.03 19.90 10.35
C LEU A 602 -25.57 18.94 9.25
N ASP A 603 -24.52 19.30 8.52
CA ASP A 603 -24.00 18.50 7.39
C ASP A 603 -23.47 17.14 7.86
N THR A 604 -22.79 17.12 9.01
CA THR A 604 -22.29 15.90 9.64
C THR A 604 -23.44 14.95 10.01
N GLN A 605 -24.51 15.48 10.61
CA GLN A 605 -25.68 14.67 10.98
C GLN A 605 -26.42 14.13 9.75
N LYS A 606 -26.59 14.93 8.69
CA LYS A 606 -27.18 14.48 7.41
C LYS A 606 -26.35 13.38 6.78
N CYS A 607 -25.03 13.58 6.70
CA CYS A 607 -24.11 12.58 6.16
C CYS A 607 -24.15 11.27 6.97
N LEU A 608 -24.18 11.36 8.31
CA LEU A 608 -24.31 10.21 9.20
C LEU A 608 -25.61 9.43 8.96
N LYS A 609 -26.74 10.10 8.73
CA LYS A 609 -28.03 9.43 8.45
C LYS A 609 -28.03 8.68 7.12
N ALA A 610 -27.34 9.23 6.11
CA ALA A 610 -27.18 8.63 4.79
C ALA A 610 -26.06 7.56 4.73
N PHE A 611 -25.17 7.50 5.73
CA PHE A 611 -24.00 6.62 5.70
C PHE A 611 -24.37 5.13 5.85
N PRO A 612 -23.88 4.22 4.99
CA PRO A 612 -24.27 2.80 5.01
C PRO A 612 -24.00 2.10 6.36
N LYS A 613 -22.91 2.45 7.04
CA LYS A 613 -22.53 1.84 8.33
C LYS A 613 -22.99 2.69 9.54
N ARG A 614 -24.01 3.54 9.39
CA ARG A 614 -24.50 4.46 10.44
C ARG A 614 -24.80 3.79 11.77
N ALA A 615 -25.40 2.60 11.78
CA ALA A 615 -25.77 1.92 13.02
C ALA A 615 -24.55 1.63 13.90
N LYS A 616 -23.44 1.24 13.26
CA LYS A 616 -22.16 0.99 13.94
C LYS A 616 -21.58 2.28 14.52
N VAL A 617 -21.51 3.34 13.70
CA VAL A 617 -21.00 4.64 14.13
C VAL A 617 -21.84 5.22 15.27
N MET A 618 -23.18 5.18 15.14
CA MET A 618 -24.12 5.63 16.19
C MET A 618 -23.93 4.87 17.49
N ASN A 619 -23.84 3.54 17.44
CA ASN A 619 -23.62 2.72 18.64
C ASN A 619 -22.30 3.09 19.34
N TRP A 620 -21.24 3.35 18.56
CA TRP A 620 -19.96 3.80 19.10
C TRP A 620 -20.03 5.21 19.69
N LEU A 621 -20.67 6.16 19.01
CA LEU A 621 -20.88 7.54 19.49
C LEU A 621 -21.67 7.56 20.81
N GLN A 622 -22.71 6.74 20.95
CA GLN A 622 -23.53 6.67 22.16
C GLN A 622 -22.79 5.97 23.32
N ASN A 623 -22.13 4.83 23.07
CA ASN A 623 -21.50 4.05 24.13
C ASN A 623 -20.15 4.62 24.59
N CYS A 624 -19.32 5.07 23.63
CA CYS A 624 -17.97 5.56 23.91
C CYS A 624 -17.97 7.08 24.08
N GLY A 625 -18.59 7.81 23.15
CA GLY A 625 -18.66 9.27 23.18
C GLY A 625 -19.71 9.83 24.16
N ARG A 626 -20.57 8.98 24.72
CA ARG A 626 -21.74 9.37 25.55
C ARG A 626 -22.62 10.42 24.88
N ILE A 627 -22.71 10.37 23.54
CA ILE A 627 -23.52 11.29 22.76
C ILE A 627 -25.00 10.99 22.97
N GLU A 628 -25.76 12.03 23.28
CA GLU A 628 -27.20 11.94 23.54
C GLU A 628 -27.99 12.09 22.23
N VAL A 629 -29.05 11.29 22.06
CA VAL A 629 -29.96 11.43 20.93
C VAL A 629 -31.23 12.13 21.41
N LEU A 630 -31.48 13.33 20.91
CA LEU A 630 -32.57 14.18 21.36
C LEU A 630 -33.68 14.31 20.32
N THR A 631 -34.92 14.33 20.81
CA THR A 631 -36.11 14.82 20.10
C THR A 631 -36.36 16.27 20.51
N VAL A 632 -37.22 16.97 19.76
CA VAL A 632 -37.64 18.34 20.12
C VAL A 632 -38.32 18.37 21.50
N TYR A 633 -39.10 17.34 21.81
CA TYR A 633 -39.74 17.18 23.12
C TYR A 633 -38.73 16.99 24.25
N ASN A 634 -37.77 16.06 24.09
CA ASN A 634 -36.76 15.80 25.12
C ASN A 634 -35.89 17.04 25.37
N TYR A 635 -35.49 17.74 24.30
CA TYR A 635 -34.78 19.01 24.42
C TYR A 635 -35.62 20.05 25.19
N GLY A 636 -36.91 20.18 24.88
CA GLY A 636 -37.82 21.05 25.60
C GLY A 636 -37.95 20.71 27.09
N CYS A 637 -37.97 19.43 27.45
CA CYS A 637 -37.97 18.97 28.84
C CYS A 637 -36.68 19.35 29.58
N GLU A 638 -35.51 19.26 28.93
CA GLU A 638 -34.25 19.67 29.55
C GLU A 638 -34.20 21.19 29.79
N ILE A 639 -34.63 21.98 28.79
CA ILE A 639 -34.69 23.44 28.92
C ILE A 639 -35.65 23.86 30.03
N SER A 640 -36.84 23.27 30.11
CA SER A 640 -37.87 23.68 31.08
C SER A 640 -37.42 23.56 32.54
N ARG A 641 -36.50 22.63 32.85
CA ARG A 641 -35.92 22.45 34.19
C ARG A 641 -34.90 23.52 34.57
N ALA A 642 -34.34 24.24 33.59
CA ALA A 642 -33.25 25.20 33.77
C ALA A 642 -33.67 26.67 33.56
N LEU A 643 -34.96 26.97 33.44
CA LEU A 643 -35.48 28.33 33.24
C LEU A 643 -35.37 29.17 34.51
N GLN A 644 -34.37 30.06 34.57
CA GLN A 644 -34.04 30.85 35.77
C GLN A 644 -34.31 32.35 35.65
N ASN A 645 -34.56 32.88 34.45
CA ASN A 645 -34.81 34.31 34.26
C ASN A 645 -35.94 34.62 33.26
N ARG A 646 -36.42 35.86 33.33
CA ARG A 646 -37.51 36.41 32.50
C ARG A 646 -37.25 36.22 31.01
N ARG A 647 -36.05 36.54 30.51
CA ARG A 647 -35.71 36.43 29.09
C ARG A 647 -35.84 34.99 28.60
N LEU A 648 -35.30 34.03 29.33
CA LEU A 648 -35.33 32.62 28.95
C LEU A 648 -36.75 32.05 28.91
N ALA A 649 -37.64 32.48 29.82
CA ALA A 649 -39.05 32.07 29.78
C ALA A 649 -39.78 32.60 28.52
N ILE A 650 -39.46 33.81 28.06
CA ILE A 650 -39.98 34.36 26.79
C ILE A 650 -39.42 33.57 25.61
N VAL A 651 -38.09 33.39 25.55
CA VAL A 651 -37.41 32.64 24.48
C VAL A 651 -37.95 31.19 24.40
N PHE A 652 -38.20 30.54 25.53
CA PHE A 652 -38.79 29.21 25.55
C PHE A 652 -40.25 29.19 25.07
N ALA A 653 -41.04 30.23 25.36
CA ALA A 653 -42.37 30.38 24.80
C ALA A 653 -42.34 30.50 23.26
N HIS A 654 -41.37 31.23 22.69
CA HIS A 654 -41.14 31.26 21.24
C HIS A 654 -40.75 29.90 20.68
N PHE A 655 -39.87 29.16 21.37
CA PHE A 655 -39.51 27.80 21.00
C PHE A 655 -40.75 26.88 20.93
N LEU A 656 -41.63 26.92 21.92
CA LEU A 656 -42.85 26.10 21.92
C LEU A 656 -43.83 26.52 20.81
N TYR A 657 -44.08 27.82 20.65
CA TYR A 657 -44.97 28.35 19.61
C TYR A 657 -44.53 27.90 18.21
N HIS A 658 -43.27 28.17 17.85
CA HIS A 658 -42.77 27.82 16.52
C HIS A 658 -42.59 26.31 16.33
N SER A 659 -42.34 25.55 17.40
CA SER A 659 -42.33 24.09 17.32
C SER A 659 -43.73 23.52 17.03
N GLN A 660 -44.79 24.14 17.56
CA GLN A 660 -46.18 23.76 17.24
C GLN A 660 -46.54 24.18 15.80
N GLU A 661 -46.23 25.42 15.43
CA GLU A 661 -46.51 25.97 14.09
C GLU A 661 -45.87 25.15 12.97
N LYS A 662 -44.64 24.66 13.19
CA LYS A 662 -43.91 23.82 12.25
C LYS A 662 -44.27 22.34 12.32
N GLY A 663 -45.14 21.94 13.26
CA GLY A 663 -45.57 20.55 13.46
C GLY A 663 -44.50 19.64 14.06
N TYR A 664 -43.46 20.19 14.70
CA TYR A 664 -42.39 19.41 15.35
C TYR A 664 -42.78 18.88 16.73
N LEU A 665 -43.80 19.45 17.35
CA LEU A 665 -44.41 19.01 18.60
C LEU A 665 -45.92 18.89 18.44
N ASP A 666 -46.49 17.81 18.96
CA ASP A 666 -47.94 17.62 19.04
C ASP A 666 -48.57 18.42 20.20
N ASP A 667 -49.89 18.57 20.17
CA ASP A 667 -50.65 19.35 21.16
C ASP A 667 -50.57 18.81 22.59
N GLN A 668 -50.32 17.51 22.79
CA GLN A 668 -50.13 16.93 24.12
C GLN A 668 -48.75 17.32 24.67
N SER A 669 -47.72 17.20 23.84
CA SER A 669 -46.34 17.59 24.12
C SER A 669 -46.24 19.09 24.45
N ILE A 670 -46.90 19.95 23.67
CA ILE A 670 -46.97 21.40 23.92
C ILE A 670 -47.64 21.71 25.26
N ARG A 671 -48.82 21.14 25.53
CA ARG A 671 -49.53 21.35 26.80
C ARG A 671 -48.69 20.92 28.00
N HIS A 672 -47.97 19.80 27.88
CA HIS A 672 -47.07 19.33 28.92
C HIS A 672 -45.92 20.32 29.17
N LEU A 673 -45.21 20.75 28.13
CA LEU A 673 -44.08 21.67 28.25
C LEU A 673 -44.53 23.07 28.75
N CYS A 674 -45.68 23.56 28.31
CA CYS A 674 -46.28 24.80 28.82
C CYS A 674 -46.65 24.70 30.32
N ALA A 675 -47.05 23.52 30.80
CA ALA A 675 -47.34 23.31 32.22
C ALA A 675 -46.05 23.35 33.07
N LEU A 676 -44.93 22.86 32.53
CA LEU A 676 -43.61 22.91 33.19
C LEU A 676 -42.99 24.31 33.16
N MET A 677 -43.32 25.11 32.15
CA MET A 677 -42.76 26.44 31.97
C MET A 677 -43.20 27.42 33.09
N PRO A 678 -42.26 28.09 33.78
CA PRO A 678 -42.57 29.22 34.65
C PRO A 678 -43.14 30.39 33.83
N ILE A 679 -44.18 31.06 34.34
CA ILE A 679 -44.76 32.23 33.68
C ILE A 679 -44.24 33.51 34.31
N ILE A 680 -44.16 34.58 33.54
CA ILE A 680 -43.78 35.90 34.03
C ILE A 680 -45.04 36.62 34.48
N ASP A 681 -45.04 37.11 35.72
CA ASP A 681 -46.12 37.97 36.22
C ASP A 681 -45.98 39.42 35.75
N ASN A 682 -47.03 40.22 35.94
CA ASN A 682 -47.04 41.66 35.64
C ASN A 682 -45.93 42.49 36.33
N HIS A 683 -45.27 41.95 37.36
CA HIS A 683 -44.12 42.58 38.03
C HIS A 683 -42.77 42.09 37.47
N GLY A 684 -42.77 41.25 36.44
CA GLY A 684 -41.56 40.68 35.82
C GLY A 684 -40.96 39.51 36.59
N SER A 685 -41.67 38.97 37.59
CA SER A 685 -41.20 37.84 38.42
C SER A 685 -41.58 36.50 37.79
N LEU A 686 -40.70 35.50 37.89
CA LEU A 686 -40.98 34.15 37.42
C LEU A 686 -41.81 33.36 38.44
N ILE A 687 -42.96 32.86 38.00
CA ILE A 687 -43.91 32.13 38.84
C ILE A 687 -44.04 30.68 38.35
N THR A 688 -43.70 29.75 39.24
CA THR A 688 -43.77 28.29 39.01
C THR A 688 -45.04 27.66 39.59
N LYS A 689 -45.53 28.18 40.72
CA LYS A 689 -46.77 27.72 41.37
C LYS A 689 -47.92 28.66 41.02
N ARG A 690 -48.96 28.14 40.37
CA ARG A 690 -50.13 28.91 39.94
C ARG A 690 -51.41 28.08 40.04
N THR A 691 -52.47 28.68 40.55
CA THR A 691 -53.82 28.08 40.62
C THR A 691 -54.62 28.41 39.37
N LYS A 692 -54.66 29.71 39.01
CA LYS A 692 -55.28 30.23 37.79
C LYS A 692 -54.44 31.39 37.26
N VAL A 693 -54.55 31.66 35.97
CA VAL A 693 -53.84 32.75 35.30
C VAL A 693 -54.86 33.74 34.76
N LEU A 694 -54.67 35.01 35.10
CA LEU A 694 -55.41 36.14 34.54
C LEU A 694 -54.72 36.62 33.28
N VAL A 695 -55.49 37.00 32.26
CA VAL A 695 -54.96 37.73 31.10
C VAL A 695 -54.31 39.06 31.55
N PRO A 696 -53.37 39.64 30.80
CA PRO A 696 -52.73 40.92 31.19
C PRO A 696 -53.75 42.03 31.42
N ALA A 697 -53.50 42.95 32.36
CA ALA A 697 -54.43 44.02 32.72
C ALA A 697 -54.90 44.87 31.51
N ARG A 698 -53.99 45.14 30.56
CA ARG A 698 -54.25 45.95 29.37
C ARG A 698 -55.40 45.36 28.55
N CYS A 699 -56.52 46.07 28.50
CA CYS A 699 -57.75 45.70 27.79
C CYS A 699 -58.53 44.49 28.39
N SER A 700 -58.25 44.09 29.64
CA SER A 700 -58.98 43.02 30.32
C SER A 700 -60.18 43.52 31.12
N LYS A 701 -61.22 42.69 31.19
CA LYS A 701 -62.47 42.96 31.92
C LYS A 701 -62.30 42.79 33.43
N TRP A 702 -61.44 41.87 33.86
CA TRP A 702 -61.13 41.70 35.27
C TRP A 702 -60.46 42.95 35.84
N PHE A 703 -59.58 43.61 35.08
CA PHE A 703 -58.89 44.82 35.53
C PHE A 703 -59.83 46.02 35.55
N SER A 704 -60.74 46.16 34.56
CA SER A 704 -61.77 47.20 34.62
C SER A 704 -62.70 47.03 35.82
N LEU A 705 -62.97 45.79 36.23
CA LEU A 705 -63.81 45.46 37.38
C LEU A 705 -63.08 45.64 38.72
N MET A 706 -61.86 45.13 38.85
CA MET A 706 -61.16 45.01 40.14
C MET A 706 -60.04 46.05 40.35
N GLY A 707 -59.57 46.72 39.31
CA GLY A 707 -58.51 47.73 39.34
C GLY A 707 -57.10 47.19 39.63
N SER A 708 -56.97 46.15 40.44
CA SER A 708 -55.73 45.42 40.70
C SER A 708 -56.05 43.97 41.03
N ASN A 709 -55.09 43.05 40.90
CA ASN A 709 -55.32 41.63 41.19
C ASN A 709 -55.39 41.38 42.71
N PRO A 710 -56.57 41.08 43.29
CA PRO A 710 -56.72 40.92 44.74
C PRO A 710 -56.30 39.52 45.22
N TRP A 711 -55.97 38.60 44.31
CA TRP A 711 -55.84 37.17 44.59
C TRP A 711 -54.43 36.62 44.38
N ARG A 712 -53.43 37.49 44.33
CA ARG A 712 -52.03 37.09 44.18
C ARG A 712 -51.59 36.11 45.28
N SER A 713 -52.07 36.29 46.52
CA SER A 713 -51.81 35.37 47.65
C SER A 713 -52.39 33.97 47.44
N GLU A 714 -53.44 33.84 46.63
CA GLU A 714 -54.11 32.57 46.30
C GLU A 714 -53.49 31.89 45.07
N ASN A 715 -52.35 32.38 44.60
CA ASN A 715 -51.67 32.00 43.37
C ASN A 715 -52.52 32.23 42.09
N TYR A 716 -53.36 33.27 42.10
CA TYR A 716 -53.96 33.81 40.87
C TYR A 716 -53.00 34.83 40.29
N ILE A 717 -52.40 34.49 39.16
CA ILE A 717 -51.25 35.24 38.62
C ILE A 717 -51.70 36.03 37.40
N GLU A 718 -51.44 37.34 37.38
CA GLU A 718 -51.60 38.15 36.18
C GLU A 718 -50.44 37.87 35.22
N LEU A 719 -50.75 37.41 34.01
CA LEU A 719 -49.75 37.17 32.99
C LEU A 719 -49.13 38.49 32.52
N SER A 720 -47.80 38.53 32.40
CA SER A 720 -47.10 39.71 31.92
C SER A 720 -47.47 40.06 30.47
N GLY A 721 -47.56 41.36 30.20
CA GLY A 721 -47.64 41.89 28.83
C GLY A 721 -46.36 41.68 28.01
N ASP A 722 -45.27 41.22 28.63
CA ASP A 722 -43.98 41.01 27.95
C ASP A 722 -44.05 39.95 26.83
N TYR A 723 -44.95 38.97 26.96
CA TYR A 723 -45.21 37.99 25.90
C TYR A 723 -45.91 38.60 24.68
N GLY A 724 -46.38 39.84 24.77
CA GLY A 724 -47.04 40.57 23.68
C GLY A 724 -46.06 41.23 22.71
N GLN A 725 -44.78 41.40 23.07
CA GLN A 725 -43.81 42.10 22.23
C GLN A 725 -43.47 41.29 20.97
N SER A 726 -43.29 41.98 19.84
CA SER A 726 -42.73 41.34 18.64
C SER A 726 -41.25 41.03 18.86
N SER A 727 -40.80 39.88 18.36
CA SER A 727 -39.40 39.48 18.48
C SER A 727 -39.03 38.49 17.37
N SER A 728 -37.76 38.14 17.26
CA SER A 728 -37.28 37.10 16.35
C SER A 728 -36.56 36.02 17.16
N PHE A 729 -36.89 34.76 16.89
CA PHE A 729 -36.30 33.59 17.54
C PHE A 729 -35.88 32.54 16.50
N ALA A 730 -34.63 32.09 16.56
CA ALA A 730 -34.05 31.09 15.67
C ALA A 730 -34.30 31.41 14.19
N GLY A 731 -34.20 32.69 13.82
CA GLY A 731 -34.45 33.21 12.46
C GLY A 731 -35.93 33.39 12.07
N ASN A 732 -36.89 33.15 12.97
CA ASN A 732 -38.32 33.30 12.71
C ASN A 732 -38.84 34.56 13.40
N HIS A 733 -39.52 35.42 12.65
CA HIS A 733 -40.13 36.62 13.21
C HIS A 733 -41.52 36.29 13.76
N THR A 734 -41.80 36.72 14.99
CA THR A 734 -43.13 36.63 15.59
C THR A 734 -43.78 38.01 15.71
N PRO A 735 -44.94 38.24 15.06
CA PRO A 735 -45.70 39.49 15.20
C PRO A 735 -46.19 39.75 16.63
N GLU A 736 -46.52 41.01 16.92
CA GLU A 736 -47.05 41.44 18.22
C GLU A 736 -48.28 40.60 18.64
N ASN A 737 -48.39 40.31 19.93
CA ASN A 737 -49.47 39.56 20.57
C ASN A 737 -49.66 38.07 20.16
N LYS A 738 -48.87 37.53 19.23
CA LYS A 738 -48.98 36.11 18.83
C LYS A 738 -48.53 35.15 19.91
N ILE A 739 -47.38 35.39 20.54
CA ILE A 739 -46.91 34.56 21.67
C ILE A 739 -47.85 34.70 22.87
N LEU A 740 -48.31 35.92 23.17
CA LEU A 740 -49.28 36.14 24.23
C LEU A 740 -50.56 35.33 24.00
N ALA A 741 -51.14 35.36 22.81
CA ALA A 741 -52.34 34.59 22.48
C ALA A 741 -52.11 33.07 22.57
N PHE A 742 -50.94 32.60 22.10
CA PHE A 742 -50.53 31.20 22.23
C PHE A 742 -50.44 30.78 23.69
N ILE A 743 -49.69 31.51 24.51
CA ILE A 743 -49.52 31.21 25.94
C ILE A 743 -50.86 31.27 26.66
N GLN A 744 -51.68 32.30 26.44
CA GLN A 744 -53.01 32.40 27.03
C GLN A 744 -53.86 31.16 26.78
N THR A 745 -53.84 30.66 25.54
CA THR A 745 -54.56 29.45 25.15
C THR A 745 -53.99 28.21 25.84
N GLN A 746 -52.67 28.02 25.82
CA GLN A 746 -52.02 26.81 26.32
C GLN A 746 -52.01 26.70 27.85
N ILE A 747 -51.88 27.80 28.57
CA ILE A 747 -51.88 27.81 30.05
C ILE A 747 -53.27 28.04 30.66
N GLY A 748 -54.29 28.25 29.82
CA GLY A 748 -55.65 28.52 30.26
C GLY A 748 -55.80 29.85 30.99
N ALA A 749 -55.12 30.90 30.51
CA ALA A 749 -55.30 32.25 31.02
C ALA A 749 -56.71 32.74 30.67
N ALA A 750 -57.45 33.20 31.66
CA ALA A 750 -58.86 33.56 31.52
C ALA A 750 -59.12 34.97 32.02
N ASP A 751 -60.18 35.57 31.48
CA ASP A 751 -60.72 36.86 31.91
C ASP A 751 -62.07 36.67 32.58
N VAL A 752 -62.57 37.70 33.26
CA VAL A 752 -63.98 37.80 33.67
C VAL A 752 -64.83 37.92 32.39
N PRO A 753 -65.95 37.19 32.24
CA PRO A 753 -66.68 36.40 33.23
C PRO A 753 -66.38 34.88 33.25
N TYR A 754 -65.25 34.43 32.72
CA TYR A 754 -64.95 33.00 32.52
C TYR A 754 -63.91 32.43 33.49
N ILE A 755 -63.18 33.28 34.22
CA ILE A 755 -62.30 32.83 35.29
C ILE A 755 -63.09 32.49 36.56
N TYR A 756 -62.77 31.36 37.19
CA TYR A 756 -63.39 30.98 38.46
C TYR A 756 -62.65 31.63 39.65
N PRO A 757 -63.31 32.40 40.54
CA PRO A 757 -62.67 33.10 41.65
C PRO A 757 -62.19 32.13 42.76
N PRO A 758 -61.16 32.48 43.54
CA PRO A 758 -60.77 31.71 44.72
C PRO A 758 -61.77 31.93 45.87
N ASN A 759 -61.70 31.07 46.89
CA ASN A 759 -62.43 31.28 48.16
C ASN A 759 -61.71 32.32 49.04
N ALA A 760 -61.53 33.53 48.54
CA ALA A 760 -60.85 34.62 49.22
C ALA A 760 -61.66 35.92 49.15
N ASN A 761 -61.28 36.88 49.98
CA ASN A 761 -61.92 38.19 50.04
C ASN A 761 -61.60 39.02 48.78
N CYS A 762 -62.57 39.81 48.29
CA CYS A 762 -62.38 40.77 47.21
C CYS A 762 -62.90 42.14 47.68
N GLN A 763 -61.98 43.02 48.08
CA GLN A 763 -62.32 44.31 48.69
C GLN A 763 -63.03 45.28 47.74
N VAL A 764 -62.87 45.07 46.43
CA VAL A 764 -63.44 45.91 45.36
C VAL A 764 -64.95 46.07 45.50
N PHE A 765 -65.65 45.02 45.94
CA PHE A 765 -67.11 45.06 46.07
C PHE A 765 -67.61 45.90 47.26
N HIS A 766 -66.73 46.35 48.16
CA HIS A 766 -67.09 47.30 49.22
C HIS A 766 -67.10 48.76 48.76
N SER A 767 -66.79 49.03 47.48
CA SER A 767 -66.85 50.36 46.87
C SER A 767 -67.94 50.43 45.79
N PRO A 768 -68.49 51.63 45.50
CA PRO A 768 -69.41 51.85 44.38
C PRO A 768 -68.88 51.30 43.05
N LEU A 769 -69.68 50.49 42.34
CA LEU A 769 -69.38 50.05 40.98
C LEU A 769 -70.09 50.92 39.93
N THR A 770 -69.48 51.06 38.76
CA THR A 770 -70.14 51.62 37.57
C THR A 770 -71.21 50.65 37.05
N GLN A 771 -72.18 51.15 36.28
CA GLN A 771 -73.22 50.31 35.69
C GLN A 771 -72.65 49.16 34.85
N GLU A 772 -71.62 49.44 34.04
CA GLU A 772 -70.94 48.44 33.22
C GLU A 772 -70.26 47.34 34.06
N ASN A 773 -69.54 47.73 35.12
CA ASN A 773 -68.89 46.78 36.03
C ASN A 773 -69.89 45.96 36.85
N ALA A 774 -71.01 46.56 37.26
CA ALA A 774 -72.09 45.84 37.94
C ALA A 774 -72.73 44.78 37.03
N LEU A 775 -72.98 45.12 35.76
CA LEU A 775 -73.48 44.16 34.76
C LEU A 775 -72.46 43.04 34.48
N LEU A 776 -71.17 43.37 34.40
CA LEU A 776 -70.09 42.40 34.23
C LEU A 776 -69.99 41.43 35.41
N LEU A 777 -70.13 41.93 36.65
CA LEU A 777 -70.17 41.10 37.87
C LEU A 777 -71.38 40.15 37.87
N LEU A 778 -72.56 40.64 37.50
CA LEU A 778 -73.77 39.81 37.42
C LEU A 778 -73.67 38.76 36.30
N GLN A 779 -73.10 39.13 35.14
CA GLN A 779 -72.80 38.19 34.06
C GLN A 779 -71.82 37.11 34.52
N TRP A 780 -70.81 37.48 35.31
CA TRP A 780 -69.86 36.55 35.88
C TRP A 780 -70.50 35.54 36.83
N ILE A 781 -71.32 36.02 37.76
CA ILE A 781 -72.10 35.16 38.68
C ILE A 781 -73.00 34.22 37.88
N ARG A 782 -73.71 34.75 36.87
CA ARG A 782 -74.58 33.96 36.00
C ARG A 782 -73.82 32.86 35.27
N ASN A 783 -72.66 33.16 34.68
CA ASN A 783 -71.85 32.18 33.95
C ASN A 783 -71.38 31.04 34.87
N MET A 784 -70.96 31.38 36.09
CA MET A 784 -70.55 30.38 37.08
C MET A 784 -71.72 29.47 37.50
N MET A 785 -72.89 30.07 37.75
CA MET A 785 -74.10 29.32 38.12
C MET A 785 -74.59 28.43 36.98
N SER A 786 -74.53 28.90 35.72
CA SER A 786 -74.90 28.08 34.56
C SER A 786 -73.95 26.93 34.29
N GLY A 787 -72.70 27.03 34.74
CA GLY A 787 -71.67 25.99 34.61
C GLY A 787 -71.74 24.89 35.68
N GLY A 788 -72.73 24.93 36.59
CA GLY A 788 -72.91 23.93 37.66
C GLY A 788 -71.90 24.01 38.82
N ALA A 789 -71.05 25.03 38.86
CA ALA A 789 -70.06 25.21 39.93
C ALA A 789 -70.66 26.02 41.09
N ALA A 790 -70.48 25.55 42.33
CA ALA A 790 -70.86 26.30 43.53
C ALA A 790 -70.00 27.57 43.64
N LEU A 791 -70.61 28.70 44.05
CA LEU A 791 -69.86 29.94 44.26
C LEU A 791 -69.02 29.84 45.55
N PRO A 792 -67.74 30.26 45.56
CA PRO A 792 -66.94 30.27 46.77
C PRO A 792 -67.57 31.15 47.86
N SER A 793 -67.65 30.62 49.08
CA SER A 793 -68.33 31.27 50.21
C SER A 793 -67.82 32.68 50.51
N CYS A 794 -66.50 32.89 50.51
CA CYS A 794 -65.90 34.19 50.78
C CYS A 794 -66.22 35.19 49.65
N PHE A 795 -66.06 34.78 48.38
CA PHE A 795 -66.41 35.61 47.23
C PHE A 795 -67.88 36.04 47.26
N LEU A 796 -68.79 35.08 47.51
CA LEU A 796 -70.22 35.35 47.64
C LEU A 796 -70.53 36.30 48.80
N ASN A 797 -69.82 36.17 49.93
CA ASN A 797 -69.97 37.05 51.07
C ASN A 797 -69.54 38.49 50.75
N CYS A 798 -68.45 38.68 50.00
CA CYS A 798 -68.01 39.99 49.52
C CYS A 798 -69.03 40.63 48.59
N VAL A 799 -69.60 39.85 47.66
CA VAL A 799 -70.65 40.34 46.75
C VAL A 799 -71.91 40.70 47.53
N LYS A 800 -72.37 39.85 48.46
CA LYS A 800 -73.63 40.07 49.21
C LYS A 800 -73.59 41.26 50.17
N ASN A 801 -72.48 41.45 50.88
CA ASN A 801 -72.34 42.49 51.91
C ASN A 801 -71.61 43.74 51.41
N GLY A 802 -71.04 43.72 50.21
CA GLY A 802 -70.34 44.87 49.63
C GLY A 802 -71.30 45.96 49.16
N SER A 803 -71.01 47.23 49.46
CA SER A 803 -71.83 48.40 49.12
C SER A 803 -71.62 48.90 47.69
N TRP A 804 -71.86 48.04 46.69
CA TRP A 804 -71.61 48.33 45.28
C TRP A 804 -72.86 48.61 44.45
N ILE A 805 -74.07 48.29 44.92
CA ILE A 805 -75.33 48.54 44.21
C ILE A 805 -75.79 49.97 44.45
N LYS A 806 -76.09 50.71 43.37
CA LYS A 806 -76.71 52.03 43.46
C LYS A 806 -78.21 51.89 43.75
N THR A 807 -78.65 52.41 44.90
CA THR A 807 -80.06 52.47 45.30
C THR A 807 -80.57 53.92 45.27
N SER A 808 -81.85 54.14 45.55
CA SER A 808 -82.44 55.48 45.68
C SER A 808 -81.86 56.30 46.85
N VAL A 809 -81.23 55.65 47.84
CA VAL A 809 -80.65 56.29 49.04
C VAL A 809 -79.11 56.29 49.05
N GLY A 810 -78.48 56.02 47.90
CA GLY A 810 -77.02 55.91 47.77
C GLY A 810 -76.56 54.48 47.48
N TYR A 811 -75.26 54.22 47.59
CA TYR A 811 -74.70 52.89 47.35
C TYR A 811 -74.85 52.01 48.59
N ASN A 812 -75.45 50.82 48.43
CA ASN A 812 -75.73 49.92 49.54
C ASN A 812 -75.46 48.44 49.17
N SER A 813 -75.46 47.55 50.16
CA SER A 813 -75.20 46.14 49.96
C SER A 813 -76.40 45.42 49.35
N PRO A 814 -76.20 44.43 48.45
CA PRO A 814 -77.31 43.63 47.92
C PRO A 814 -78.16 42.95 49.01
N LYS A 815 -77.54 42.58 50.15
CA LYS A 815 -78.24 41.99 51.29
C LYS A 815 -79.21 42.96 51.97
N GLU A 816 -78.87 44.25 52.00
CA GLU A 816 -79.66 45.32 52.62
C GLU A 816 -80.52 46.08 51.61
N SER A 817 -80.52 45.64 50.34
CA SER A 817 -81.27 46.22 49.25
C SER A 817 -82.40 45.30 48.82
N PHE A 818 -83.57 45.85 48.51
CA PHE A 818 -84.71 45.10 47.97
C PHE A 818 -85.00 45.55 46.54
N PHE A 819 -85.33 44.59 45.68
CA PHE A 819 -85.78 44.88 44.31
C PHE A 819 -87.27 45.20 44.35
N CYS A 820 -87.63 46.46 44.09
CA CYS A 820 -89.02 46.90 44.08
C CYS A 820 -89.69 46.40 42.79
N THR A 821 -90.49 45.33 42.87
CA THR A 821 -91.42 44.96 41.79
C THR A 821 -92.57 45.97 41.73
N GLU A 822 -93.34 46.03 40.64
CA GLU A 822 -94.47 46.98 40.51
C GLU A 822 -95.44 46.92 41.71
N GLU A 823 -95.55 45.78 42.39
CA GLU A 823 -96.33 45.56 43.61
C GLU A 823 -95.76 46.21 44.90
N CYS A 824 -94.47 46.54 44.96
CA CYS A 824 -93.81 47.10 46.15
C CYS A 824 -93.87 48.65 46.18
N THR A 825 -94.07 49.29 45.04
CA THR A 825 -94.15 50.76 44.90
C THR A 825 -95.35 51.35 45.66
N SER A 826 -96.45 50.60 45.75
CA SER A 826 -97.66 50.97 46.47
C SER A 826 -97.51 50.89 48.00
N LEU A 827 -96.62 50.05 48.51
CA LEU A 827 -96.37 49.88 49.96
C LEU A 827 -95.38 50.92 50.51
N LEU A 828 -94.42 51.39 49.71
CA LEU A 828 -93.40 52.35 50.16
C LEU A 828 -93.88 53.81 50.20
N GLN A 829 -94.95 54.16 49.46
CA GLN A 829 -95.62 55.47 49.61
C GLN A 829 -96.34 55.62 50.96
N ILE A 830 -96.63 54.51 51.67
CA ILE A 830 -97.33 54.52 52.97
C ILE A 830 -96.34 54.68 54.14
N GLY A 831 -95.04 54.41 53.93
CA GLY A 831 -94.01 54.46 54.98
C GLY A 831 -93.35 55.81 55.24
N TYR A 832 -93.49 56.81 54.37
CA TYR A 832 -92.90 58.16 54.55
C TYR A 832 -93.70 59.09 55.47
N GLY A 833 -94.78 58.59 56.10
CA GLY A 833 -95.65 59.37 57.00
C GLY A 833 -95.33 59.30 58.49
N MET A 834 -94.32 58.54 58.93
CA MET A 834 -93.94 58.48 60.35
C MET A 834 -92.43 58.33 60.52
N VAL A 835 -91.72 59.46 60.52
CA VAL A 835 -90.77 59.97 61.55
C VAL A 835 -90.02 61.16 60.92
N SER A 836 -90.31 62.34 61.47
CA SER A 836 -89.77 63.72 61.25
C SER A 836 -89.73 64.28 59.84
#